data_AF-A0A2V0QN74-F1
#
_entry.id   AF-A0A2V0QN74-F1
#
_cell.length_a   1.000
_cell.length_b   1.000
_cell.length_c   1.000
_cell.angle_alpha   90.00
_cell.angle_beta   90.00
_cell.angle_gamma   90.00
#
_symmetry.space_group_name_H-M   'P 1'
#
loop_
_entity.id
_entity.type
_entity.pdbx_description
1 polymer ?
#
loop_
_entity_poly.entity_id
_entity_poly.type
_entity_poly.pdbx_seq_one_letter_code
_entity_poly.pdbx_strand_id
1 'polypeptide(L)'
;MLSFINGQLSAWPVAVLAFLVGAALTVMLALADNELYQRQLRQRFDMLAAERFSRLQERLDRQVTRLDTLGRFFVFSHQVEQAEFNGFVAPLLLGTQAYAWNPKVTLAERSAFEEQARKEGTAGYAIRELDENGALKVAGVRNEYFPVRFIQTLSKIPTPSGFDVFSEPIRHSALERARLLKRIVATPRISLLALDPSDTYGILLVAPVFSSERPSELRGYVSAVISLAQLMSVGTAEQDNLAVTMLDVSSPEKPEQVYQSPVAGLHNQLYASSLLSLGDRDYLVEVRPTQIFSVSNQTIMLGRVLWLGGLLSLMLSALLYSLISQRQRALQRVAQRTRELRQREQQLRAAHGQLRNVLDAATEVAIIATDLDGLINTFNVGAQKMLGYSEEDVVGKLRLMDLYQSAELEARASALSKDRGRPISASQLMFLDAVQDGTHPSQEWTLQRSDRSTLVVDMLVTAVRDDQGLWTGYLAVCIDVTEHKRVNEALAAKGQLLKKLGSQVPGGIYQYHLAVDGSARFRYASAGMCELFEVEEAQLLGDSEAVLRRIQPADLIRVRSSILASARHLTPWSEEYRVDLPRKGARWLSAASTPEQLADGSVLWHGFVSDITDLKRVEEELRALSVTDVLTGAYNRRYFQDRMQAELKRIDRHGGNLSIIMLDIDHFKRINDRFGHAAGDQVLKAISEKISQRLRSDDVFCRLGGEEFMVVCPGTRGGQAYQLALSLREGLRNQVIEGVDQVVTASFGIASWRAGEGIDTMLLRADSGVYAAKQAGRDRVEPEQL
;
A
#
# COMPACT_ATOMS: atom_id res chain seq x y z
N MET A 1 24.93 -6.76 33.83
CA MET A 1 24.80 -5.32 34.14
C MET A 1 23.61 -5.03 35.09
N LEU A 2 23.30 -5.93 36.04
CA LEU A 2 22.13 -5.84 36.95
C LEU A 2 22.50 -5.91 38.45
N SER A 3 23.79 -5.84 38.79
CA SER A 3 24.27 -5.90 40.19
C SER A 3 24.51 -4.51 40.83
N PHE A 4 24.14 -3.41 40.17
CA PHE A 4 24.45 -2.04 40.63
C PHE A 4 23.29 -1.31 41.32
N ILE A 5 22.12 -1.93 41.49
CA ILE A 5 20.96 -1.26 42.09
C ILE A 5 20.94 -1.52 43.61
N ASN A 6 21.93 -0.95 44.29
CA ASN A 6 21.89 -0.81 45.76
C ASN A 6 20.82 0.23 46.13
N GLY A 7 20.12 0.01 47.24
CA GLY A 7 18.91 0.75 47.69
C GLY A 7 19.07 2.22 48.06
N GLN A 8 20.00 2.96 47.42
CA GLN A 8 20.27 4.38 47.65
C GLN A 8 20.32 5.24 46.37
N LEU A 9 20.09 4.68 45.18
CA LEU A 9 20.05 5.51 43.96
C LEU A 9 18.83 6.44 44.01
N SER A 10 19.05 7.75 44.03
CA SER A 10 17.98 8.77 43.92
C SER A 10 17.14 8.52 42.66
N ALA A 11 15.89 8.98 42.61
CA ALA A 11 15.04 8.76 41.42
C ALA A 11 15.58 9.43 40.13
N TRP A 12 16.51 10.36 40.28
CA TRP A 12 17.01 11.25 39.24
C TRP A 12 17.87 10.55 38.17
N PRO A 13 18.90 9.73 38.51
CA PRO A 13 19.75 9.06 37.52
C PRO A 13 18.98 8.06 36.66
N VAL A 14 17.96 7.39 37.22
CA VAL A 14 17.13 6.44 36.45
C VAL A 14 16.25 7.18 35.44
N ALA A 15 15.65 8.30 35.84
CA ALA A 15 14.85 9.14 34.95
C ALA A 15 15.71 9.76 33.82
N VAL A 16 16.90 10.26 34.15
CA VAL A 16 17.85 10.80 33.17
C VAL A 16 18.31 9.72 32.19
N LEU A 17 18.64 8.52 32.69
CA LEU A 17 19.01 7.40 31.83
C LEU A 17 17.88 7.01 30.86
N ALA A 18 16.64 6.94 31.35
CA ALA A 18 15.48 6.65 30.50
C ALA A 18 15.27 7.71 29.41
N PHE A 19 15.43 9.00 29.75
CA PHE A 19 15.36 10.09 28.77
C PHE A 19 16.46 9.97 27.71
N LEU A 20 17.71 9.73 28.13
CA LEU A 20 18.85 9.60 27.21
C LEU A 20 18.67 8.41 26.26
N VAL A 21 18.20 7.26 26.76
CA VAL A 21 17.93 6.08 25.93
C VAL A 21 16.78 6.36 24.94
N GLY A 22 15.70 6.98 25.38
CA GLY A 22 14.58 7.35 24.52
C GLY A 22 14.95 8.39 23.45
N ALA A 23 15.74 9.40 23.82
CA ALA A 23 16.26 10.39 22.90
C ALA A 23 17.21 9.75 21.87
N ALA A 24 18.11 8.86 22.30
CA ALA A 24 19.01 8.13 21.40
C ALA A 24 18.23 7.25 20.41
N LEU A 25 17.19 6.54 20.87
CA LEU A 25 16.32 5.75 20.01
C LEU A 25 15.55 6.62 19.01
N THR A 26 15.05 7.78 19.45
CA THR A 26 14.35 8.74 18.59
C THR A 26 15.27 9.29 17.50
N VAL A 27 16.52 9.64 17.85
CA VAL A 27 17.52 10.08 16.88
C VAL A 27 17.86 8.95 15.90
N MET A 28 18.03 7.72 16.38
CA MET A 28 18.27 6.55 15.52
C MET A 28 17.12 6.33 14.52
N LEU A 29 15.87 6.43 14.98
CA LEU A 29 14.69 6.30 14.13
C LEU A 29 14.62 7.43 13.09
N ALA A 30 14.91 8.67 13.49
CA ALA A 30 14.95 9.83 12.59
C ALA A 30 16.06 9.70 11.52
N LEU A 31 17.23 9.17 11.89
CA LEU A 31 18.31 8.88 10.94
C LEU A 31 17.90 7.78 9.95
N ALA A 32 17.27 6.70 10.43
CA ALA A 32 16.79 5.61 9.58
C ALA A 32 15.68 6.06 8.61
N ASP A 33 14.74 6.90 9.08
CA ASP A 33 13.68 7.50 8.26
C ASP A 33 14.27 8.42 7.18
N ASN A 34 15.25 9.27 7.54
CA ASN A 34 15.95 10.11 6.58
C ASN A 34 16.71 9.28 5.52
N GLU A 35 17.35 8.17 5.92
CA GLU A 35 18.03 7.28 4.99
C GLU A 35 17.03 6.61 4.02
N LEU A 36 15.89 6.13 4.54
CA LEU A 36 14.82 5.57 3.72
C LEU A 36 14.28 6.60 2.73
N TYR A 37 14.04 7.83 3.17
CA TYR A 37 13.60 8.93 2.33
C TYR A 37 14.59 9.22 1.20
N GLN A 38 15.90 9.31 1.49
CA GLN A 38 16.92 9.54 0.46
C GLN A 38 16.96 8.39 -0.57
N ARG A 39 16.81 7.15 -0.12
CA ARG A 39 16.72 5.98 -1.02
C ARG A 39 15.50 6.04 -1.93
N GLN A 40 14.33 6.37 -1.37
CA GLN A 40 13.08 6.52 -2.14
C GLN A 40 13.18 7.66 -3.15
N LEU A 41 13.72 8.82 -2.74
CA LEU A 41 13.91 9.97 -3.61
C LEU A 41 14.85 9.64 -4.78
N ARG A 42 15.96 8.94 -4.51
CA ARG A 42 16.92 8.48 -5.53
C ARG A 42 16.28 7.50 -6.50
N GLN A 43 15.58 6.47 -6.00
CA GLN A 43 14.88 5.48 -6.84
C GLN A 43 13.84 6.14 -7.76
N ARG A 44 13.07 7.10 -7.23
CA ARG A 44 12.08 7.83 -8.02
C ARG A 44 12.73 8.71 -9.08
N PHE A 45 13.83 9.39 -8.74
CA PHE A 45 14.63 10.16 -9.69
C PHE A 45 15.19 9.26 -10.80
N ASP A 46 15.83 8.14 -10.44
CA ASP A 46 16.43 7.21 -11.41
C ASP A 46 15.37 6.59 -12.34
N MET A 47 14.17 6.28 -11.83
CA MET A 47 13.05 5.81 -12.64
C MET A 47 12.61 6.85 -13.69
N LEU A 48 12.39 8.10 -13.27
CA LEU A 48 11.99 9.18 -14.18
C LEU A 48 13.10 9.53 -15.18
N ALA A 49 14.36 9.48 -14.76
CA ALA A 49 15.50 9.68 -15.64
C ALA A 49 15.60 8.58 -16.70
N ALA A 50 15.45 7.30 -16.30
CA ALA A 50 15.44 6.17 -17.23
C ALA A 50 14.29 6.25 -18.25
N GLU A 51 13.09 6.60 -17.79
CA GLU A 51 11.94 6.84 -18.68
C GLU A 51 12.24 7.98 -19.67
N ARG A 52 12.86 9.07 -19.21
CA ARG A 52 13.25 10.19 -20.05
C ARG A 52 14.28 9.77 -21.10
N PHE A 53 15.33 9.04 -20.73
CA PHE A 53 16.34 8.54 -21.66
C PHE A 53 15.73 7.63 -22.72
N SER A 54 14.89 6.67 -22.31
CA SER A 54 14.23 5.73 -23.24
C SER A 54 13.36 6.47 -24.26
N ARG A 55 12.57 7.46 -23.82
CA ARG A 55 11.73 8.26 -24.73
C ARG A 55 12.55 9.11 -25.69
N LEU A 56 13.68 9.66 -25.22
CA LEU A 56 14.58 10.44 -26.09
C LEU A 56 15.27 9.55 -27.12
N GLN A 57 15.78 8.39 -26.72
CA GLN A 57 16.37 7.40 -27.62
C GLN A 57 15.37 6.98 -28.71
N GLU A 58 14.14 6.60 -28.31
CA GLU A 58 13.10 6.19 -29.25
C GLU A 58 12.78 7.29 -30.28
N ARG A 59 12.77 8.56 -29.85
CA ARG A 59 12.56 9.70 -30.76
C ARG A 59 13.71 9.88 -31.74
N LEU A 60 14.96 9.76 -31.27
CA LEU A 60 16.15 9.85 -32.12
C LEU A 60 16.17 8.73 -33.17
N ASP A 61 15.90 7.49 -32.75
CA ASP A 61 15.83 6.32 -33.64
C ASP A 61 14.72 6.46 -34.70
N ARG A 62 13.60 7.10 -34.33
CA ARG A 62 12.51 7.40 -35.26
C ARG A 62 12.93 8.38 -36.34
N GLN A 63 13.83 9.33 -36.07
CA GLN A 63 14.37 10.24 -37.10
C GLN A 63 15.22 9.47 -38.12
N VAL A 64 16.08 8.56 -37.64
CA VAL A 64 16.92 7.71 -38.50
C VAL A 64 16.06 6.83 -39.40
N THR A 65 15.06 6.16 -38.82
CA THR A 65 14.15 5.24 -39.55
C THR A 65 13.35 5.96 -40.63
N ARG A 66 12.87 7.18 -40.36
CA ARG A 66 12.15 7.99 -41.35
C ARG A 66 13.05 8.45 -42.50
N LEU A 67 14.29 8.86 -42.20
CA LEU A 67 15.24 9.24 -43.25
C LEU A 67 15.65 8.04 -44.10
N ASP A 68 15.85 6.87 -43.50
CA ASP A 68 16.11 5.62 -44.23
C ASP A 68 14.93 5.27 -45.17
N THR A 69 13.70 5.44 -44.70
CA THR A 69 12.48 5.24 -45.50
C THR A 69 12.44 6.17 -46.72
N LEU A 70 12.80 7.46 -46.54
CA LEU A 70 12.93 8.40 -47.66
C LEU A 70 14.09 8.03 -48.60
N GLY A 71 15.20 7.52 -48.07
CA GLY A 71 16.30 7.02 -48.88
C GLY A 71 15.85 5.88 -49.80
N ARG A 72 15.11 4.90 -49.25
CA ARG A 72 14.56 3.77 -50.02
C ARG A 72 13.58 4.22 -51.10
N PHE A 73 12.77 5.24 -50.84
CA PHE A 73 11.90 5.83 -51.86
C PHE A 73 12.68 6.27 -53.10
N PHE A 74 13.85 6.89 -52.94
CA PHE A 74 14.70 7.27 -54.08
C PHE A 74 15.50 6.12 -54.68
N VAL A 75 15.80 5.06 -53.92
CA VAL A 75 16.45 3.84 -54.48
C VAL A 75 15.56 3.16 -55.51
N PHE A 76 14.26 3.06 -55.24
CA PHE A 76 13.30 2.34 -56.10
C PHE A 76 12.56 3.22 -57.11
N SER A 77 12.80 4.54 -57.10
CA SER A 77 12.19 5.48 -58.05
C SER A 77 13.21 5.96 -59.09
N HIS A 78 12.88 5.83 -60.37
CA HIS A 78 13.76 6.24 -61.47
C HIS A 78 13.63 7.73 -61.80
N GLN A 79 12.40 8.26 -61.79
CA GLN A 79 12.08 9.68 -61.90
C GLN A 79 11.09 10.02 -60.79
N VAL A 80 11.34 11.12 -60.06
CA VAL A 80 10.50 11.58 -58.95
C VAL A 80 10.08 13.00 -59.27
N GLU A 81 8.78 13.26 -59.29
CA GLU A 81 8.25 14.61 -59.44
C GLU A 81 8.14 15.31 -58.07
N GLN A 82 8.10 16.65 -58.08
CA GLN A 82 7.94 17.44 -56.84
C GLN A 82 6.67 17.07 -56.07
N ALA A 83 5.57 16.76 -56.78
CA ALA A 83 4.30 16.38 -56.16
C ALA A 83 4.39 15.03 -55.43
N GLU A 84 5.08 14.04 -56.02
CA GLU A 84 5.31 12.72 -55.42
C GLU A 84 6.19 12.82 -54.18
N PHE A 85 7.29 13.57 -54.28
CA PHE A 85 8.15 13.87 -53.14
C PHE A 85 7.33 14.53 -52.01
N ASN A 86 6.51 15.54 -52.35
CA ASN A 86 5.73 16.24 -51.35
C ASN A 86 4.68 15.33 -50.68
N GLY A 87 4.00 14.50 -51.46
CA GLY A 87 3.03 13.53 -50.95
C GLY A 87 3.65 12.51 -50.01
N PHE A 88 4.85 12.01 -50.35
CA PHE A 88 5.59 11.04 -49.54
C PHE A 88 6.16 11.66 -48.24
N VAL A 89 6.68 12.88 -48.32
CA VAL A 89 7.36 13.56 -47.20
C VAL A 89 6.37 14.22 -46.22
N ALA A 90 5.22 14.69 -46.69
CA ALA A 90 4.21 15.34 -45.83
C ALA A 90 3.91 14.61 -44.50
N PRO A 91 3.64 13.29 -44.48
CA PRO A 91 3.42 12.56 -43.22
C PRO A 91 4.69 12.36 -42.37
N LEU A 92 5.88 12.44 -42.98
CA LEU A 92 7.17 12.25 -42.29
C LEU A 92 7.62 13.49 -41.51
N LEU A 93 7.08 14.68 -41.82
CA LEU A 93 7.45 15.96 -41.19
C LEU A 93 7.04 16.09 -39.72
N LEU A 94 6.28 15.16 -39.16
CA LEU A 94 5.85 15.17 -37.76
C LEU A 94 7.05 15.10 -36.78
N GLY A 95 7.59 16.24 -36.36
CA GLY A 95 8.76 16.32 -35.48
C GLY A 95 10.10 16.31 -36.21
N THR A 96 10.12 16.68 -37.49
CA THR A 96 11.30 16.94 -38.31
C THR A 96 11.10 18.28 -39.02
N GLN A 97 12.10 19.16 -39.04
CA GLN A 97 11.92 20.52 -39.56
C GLN A 97 11.81 20.55 -41.09
N ALA A 98 12.64 19.74 -41.75
CA ALA A 98 12.64 19.61 -43.20
C ALA A 98 13.22 18.27 -43.64
N TYR A 99 12.75 17.77 -44.78
CA TYR A 99 13.43 16.74 -45.55
C TYR A 99 13.79 17.30 -46.92
N ALA A 100 14.95 16.90 -47.45
CA ALA A 100 15.42 17.33 -48.75
C ALA A 100 16.06 16.19 -49.55
N TRP A 101 15.98 16.32 -50.87
CA TRP A 101 16.70 15.50 -51.84
C TRP A 101 17.79 16.31 -52.53
N ASN A 102 19.01 15.77 -52.49
CA ASN A 102 20.24 16.38 -52.98
C ASN A 102 20.87 15.44 -54.03
N PRO A 103 20.44 15.50 -55.30
CA PRO A 103 21.00 14.65 -56.36
C PRO A 103 22.46 15.00 -56.62
N LYS A 104 23.24 14.00 -57.04
CA LYS A 104 24.58 14.21 -57.58
C LYS A 104 24.45 14.85 -58.96
N VAL A 105 25.07 16.00 -59.17
CA VAL A 105 25.13 16.69 -60.46
C VAL A 105 26.58 16.92 -60.83
N THR A 106 27.04 16.34 -61.94
CA THR A 106 28.40 16.60 -62.44
C THR A 106 28.49 17.93 -63.18
N LEU A 107 29.70 18.43 -63.39
CA LEU A 107 29.93 19.66 -64.18
C LEU A 107 29.29 19.58 -65.58
N ALA A 108 29.36 18.41 -66.23
CA ALA A 108 28.78 18.19 -67.56
C ALA A 108 27.24 18.24 -67.55
N GLU A 109 26.61 17.84 -66.46
CA GLU A 109 25.15 17.76 -66.33
C GLU A 109 24.52 19.08 -65.82
N ARG A 110 25.31 19.96 -65.21
CA ARG A 110 24.84 21.19 -64.53
C ARG A 110 23.88 22.02 -65.38
N SER A 111 24.25 22.32 -66.63
CA SER A 111 23.43 23.20 -67.48
C SER A 111 22.07 22.56 -67.83
N ALA A 112 22.07 21.26 -68.12
CA ALA A 112 20.83 20.53 -68.43
C ALA A 112 19.94 20.41 -67.18
N PHE A 113 20.55 20.17 -66.02
CA PHE A 113 19.85 20.08 -64.74
C PHE A 113 19.18 21.41 -64.34
N GLU A 114 19.91 22.54 -64.44
CA GLU A 114 19.35 23.87 -64.15
C GLU A 114 18.24 24.28 -65.14
N GLU A 115 18.32 23.86 -66.41
CA GLU A 115 17.24 24.07 -67.38
C GLU A 115 16.01 23.23 -67.06
N GLN A 116 16.19 21.95 -66.72
CA GLN A 116 15.09 21.06 -66.35
C GLN A 116 14.35 21.55 -65.10
N ALA A 117 15.07 21.94 -64.06
CA ALA A 117 14.47 22.48 -62.84
C ALA A 117 13.67 23.77 -63.07
N ARG A 118 14.09 24.61 -64.04
CA ARG A 118 13.35 25.79 -64.46
C ARG A 118 12.06 25.45 -65.21
N LYS A 119 12.09 24.43 -66.08
CA LYS A 119 10.89 23.92 -66.80
C LYS A 119 9.85 23.32 -65.85
N GLU A 120 10.30 22.64 -64.80
CA GLU A 120 9.45 21.97 -63.80
C GLU A 120 8.91 22.92 -62.71
N GLY A 121 8.99 24.25 -62.92
CA GLY A 121 8.25 25.23 -62.12
C GLY A 121 9.09 26.04 -61.10
N THR A 122 10.41 25.88 -61.05
CA THR A 122 11.26 26.74 -60.19
C THR A 122 11.91 27.86 -61.01
N ALA A 123 11.18 28.96 -61.22
CA ALA A 123 11.68 30.10 -61.99
C ALA A 123 12.99 30.65 -61.39
N GLY A 124 14.05 30.73 -62.22
CA GLY A 124 15.36 31.23 -61.78
C GLY A 124 16.20 30.26 -60.95
N TYR A 125 15.91 28.95 -60.99
CA TYR A 125 16.76 27.93 -60.38
C TYR A 125 18.19 27.97 -60.94
N ALA A 126 19.16 28.00 -60.03
CA ALA A 126 20.58 27.88 -60.31
C ALA A 126 21.24 27.18 -59.12
N ILE A 127 22.34 26.47 -59.34
CA ILE A 127 23.13 25.93 -58.23
C ILE A 127 23.81 27.09 -57.52
N ARG A 128 23.61 27.20 -56.20
CA ARG A 128 24.02 28.33 -55.36
C ARG A 128 24.89 27.89 -54.18
N GLU A 129 25.74 28.79 -53.72
CA GLU A 129 26.56 28.64 -52.50
C GLU A 129 26.45 29.89 -51.63
N LEU A 130 26.87 29.79 -50.37
CA LEU A 130 26.96 30.96 -49.50
C LEU A 130 28.19 31.81 -49.88
N ASP A 131 28.03 33.12 -49.84
CA ASP A 131 29.15 34.06 -49.82
C ASP A 131 29.67 34.30 -48.39
N GLU A 132 30.70 35.14 -48.26
CA GLU A 132 31.31 35.50 -46.96
C GLU A 132 30.33 36.19 -46.00
N ASN A 133 29.24 36.75 -46.52
CA ASN A 133 28.19 37.42 -45.75
C ASN A 133 26.98 36.49 -45.46
N GLY A 134 27.04 35.21 -45.86
CA GLY A 134 25.96 34.25 -45.68
C GLY A 134 24.79 34.41 -46.65
N ALA A 135 24.95 35.18 -47.74
CA ALA A 135 23.96 35.33 -48.79
C ALA A 135 24.18 34.30 -49.92
N LEU A 136 23.10 33.88 -50.59
CA LEU A 136 23.18 32.90 -51.67
C LEU A 136 23.64 33.55 -52.99
N LYS A 137 24.82 33.16 -53.47
CA LYS A 137 25.34 33.49 -54.81
C LYS A 137 25.37 32.26 -55.71
N VAL A 138 25.53 32.45 -57.02
CA VAL A 138 25.70 31.33 -57.96
C VAL A 138 27.00 30.60 -57.65
N ALA A 139 26.94 29.27 -57.58
CA ALA A 139 28.08 28.43 -57.21
C ALA A 139 29.18 28.48 -58.26
N GLY A 140 30.43 28.53 -57.78
CA GLY A 140 31.63 28.42 -58.61
C GLY A 140 31.73 27.09 -59.37
N VAL A 141 32.73 26.95 -60.23
CA VAL A 141 32.96 25.73 -61.03
C VAL A 141 33.58 24.63 -60.16
N ARG A 142 32.92 23.47 -60.06
CA ARG A 142 33.34 22.25 -59.34
C ARG A 142 33.02 21.02 -60.19
N ASN A 143 33.67 19.90 -59.88
CA ASN A 143 33.46 18.64 -60.62
C ASN A 143 32.11 17.98 -60.28
N GLU A 144 31.64 18.13 -59.04
CA GLU A 144 30.38 17.61 -58.56
C GLU A 144 29.68 18.62 -57.64
N TYR A 145 28.36 18.56 -57.65
CA TYR A 145 27.46 19.40 -56.87
C TYR A 145 26.37 18.53 -56.24
N PHE A 146 25.87 18.96 -55.08
CA PHE A 146 24.73 18.33 -54.41
C PHE A 146 23.67 19.39 -54.06
N PRO A 147 23.04 20.01 -55.08
CA PRO A 147 22.08 21.07 -54.89
C PRO A 147 20.79 20.54 -54.24
N VAL A 148 20.14 21.33 -53.40
CA VAL A 148 18.78 21.04 -52.94
C VAL A 148 17.84 21.08 -54.15
N ARG A 149 17.33 19.92 -54.57
CA ARG A 149 16.39 19.80 -55.69
C ARG A 149 14.94 19.81 -55.22
N PHE A 150 14.65 18.99 -54.21
CA PHE A 150 13.35 18.92 -53.55
C PHE A 150 13.54 19.18 -52.07
N ILE A 151 12.64 19.96 -51.49
CA ILE A 151 12.61 20.22 -50.05
C ILE A 151 11.18 20.45 -49.61
N GLN A 152 10.81 19.86 -48.48
CA GLN A 152 9.60 20.20 -47.78
C GLN A 152 9.92 20.50 -46.33
N THR A 153 9.37 21.59 -45.82
CA THR A 153 9.69 22.10 -44.48
C THR A 153 8.43 22.59 -43.77
N LEU A 154 8.49 22.60 -42.43
CA LEU A 154 7.53 23.28 -41.57
C LEU A 154 7.81 24.79 -41.43
N SER A 155 8.98 25.27 -41.88
CA SER A 155 9.36 26.68 -41.81
C SER A 155 8.48 27.55 -42.69
N LYS A 156 8.14 28.75 -42.18
CA LYS A 156 7.47 29.79 -42.96
C LYS A 156 8.45 30.62 -43.80
N ILE A 157 9.76 30.46 -43.57
CA ILE A 157 10.79 31.21 -44.28
C ILE A 157 11.12 30.48 -45.60
N PRO A 158 11.28 31.19 -46.73
CA PRO A 158 11.58 30.58 -48.03
C PRO A 158 12.84 29.72 -47.98
N THR A 159 12.72 28.47 -48.41
CA THR A 159 13.83 27.51 -48.43
C THR A 159 14.85 27.84 -49.53
N PRO A 160 16.14 27.59 -49.28
CA PRO A 160 17.19 27.93 -50.23
C PRO A 160 17.25 26.88 -51.36
N SER A 161 16.33 26.97 -52.32
CA SER A 161 16.32 26.12 -53.52
C SER A 161 17.61 26.27 -54.32
N GLY A 162 18.20 25.14 -54.75
CA GLY A 162 19.46 25.13 -55.49
C GLY A 162 20.71 25.31 -54.62
N PHE A 163 20.57 25.45 -53.30
CA PHE A 163 21.71 25.51 -52.40
C PHE A 163 22.52 24.21 -52.45
N ASP A 164 23.80 24.32 -52.80
CA ASP A 164 24.76 23.23 -52.85
C ASP A 164 25.22 22.89 -51.44
N VAL A 165 24.67 21.81 -50.89
CA VAL A 165 24.98 21.34 -49.53
C VAL A 165 26.47 20.99 -49.38
N PHE A 166 27.14 20.70 -50.50
CA PHE A 166 28.56 20.36 -50.57
C PHE A 166 29.49 21.56 -50.52
N SER A 167 29.00 22.79 -50.68
CA SER A 167 29.83 24.00 -50.65
C SER A 167 30.32 24.37 -49.23
N GLU A 168 29.65 23.86 -48.19
CA GLU A 168 29.90 24.20 -46.79
C GLU A 168 30.78 23.15 -46.09
N PRO A 169 31.87 23.53 -45.37
CA PRO A 169 32.85 22.58 -44.83
C PRO A 169 32.26 21.48 -43.92
N ILE A 170 31.37 21.84 -42.99
CA ILE A 170 30.77 20.90 -42.03
C ILE A 170 29.85 19.90 -42.76
N ARG A 171 29.06 20.39 -43.71
CA ARG A 171 28.12 19.59 -44.50
C ARG A 171 28.87 18.70 -45.49
N HIS A 172 29.87 19.23 -46.19
CA HIS A 172 30.80 18.48 -47.05
C HIS A 172 31.40 17.29 -46.31
N SER A 173 31.96 17.52 -45.11
CA SER A 173 32.52 16.45 -44.29
C SER A 173 31.48 15.37 -43.95
N ALA A 174 30.24 15.75 -43.64
CA ALA A 174 29.18 14.78 -43.38
C ALA A 174 28.79 13.98 -44.64
N LEU A 175 28.62 14.62 -45.79
CA LEU A 175 28.32 13.95 -47.07
C LEU A 175 29.41 12.92 -47.42
N GLU A 176 30.68 13.31 -47.31
CA GLU A 176 31.82 12.41 -47.53
C GLU A 176 31.84 11.24 -46.55
N ARG A 177 31.61 11.48 -45.26
CA ARG A 177 31.51 10.40 -44.26
C ARG A 177 30.35 9.47 -44.58
N ALA A 178 29.19 10.00 -44.95
CA ALA A 178 28.03 9.21 -45.33
C ALA A 178 28.35 8.30 -46.52
N ARG A 179 29.02 8.85 -47.55
CA ARG A 179 29.46 8.14 -48.75
C ARG A 179 30.40 6.99 -48.43
N LEU A 180 31.42 7.25 -47.60
CA LEU A 180 32.44 6.27 -47.23
C LEU A 180 31.87 5.16 -46.35
N LEU A 181 31.05 5.51 -45.37
CA LEU A 181 30.48 4.57 -44.40
C LEU A 181 29.24 3.84 -44.91
N LYS A 182 28.63 4.31 -46.00
CA LYS A 182 27.38 3.79 -46.58
C LYS A 182 26.24 3.68 -45.56
N ARG A 183 26.17 4.62 -44.62
CA ARG A 183 25.17 4.68 -43.55
C ARG A 183 24.70 6.11 -43.31
N ILE A 184 23.65 6.25 -42.52
CA ILE A 184 23.17 7.55 -42.06
C ILE A 184 24.20 8.15 -41.10
N VAL A 185 24.53 9.42 -41.31
CA VAL A 185 25.46 10.18 -40.47
C VAL A 185 24.83 11.50 -40.04
N ALA A 186 25.31 12.04 -38.92
CA ALA A 186 24.91 13.33 -38.38
C ALA A 186 26.03 14.36 -38.54
N THR A 187 25.66 15.63 -38.76
CA THR A 187 26.60 16.75 -38.59
C THR A 187 26.81 17.04 -37.09
N PRO A 188 27.93 17.70 -36.73
CA PRO A 188 27.95 18.57 -35.55
C PRO A 188 26.81 19.61 -35.59
N ARG A 189 26.66 20.41 -34.53
CA ARG A 189 25.74 21.53 -34.53
C ARG A 189 26.03 22.47 -35.70
N ILE A 190 25.01 22.76 -36.51
CA ILE A 190 25.10 23.70 -37.63
C ILE A 190 24.09 24.84 -37.50
N SER A 191 24.39 25.96 -38.13
CA SER A 191 23.42 27.04 -38.36
C SER A 191 22.42 26.61 -39.43
N LEU A 192 21.14 26.73 -39.12
CA LEU A 192 20.07 26.38 -40.04
C LEU A 192 19.72 27.59 -40.90
N LEU A 193 19.85 27.44 -42.23
CA LEU A 193 19.49 28.49 -43.18
C LEU A 193 17.97 28.53 -43.34
N ALA A 194 17.39 29.72 -43.35
CA ALA A 194 15.97 29.96 -43.61
C ALA A 194 15.00 29.27 -42.63
N LEU A 195 15.28 29.34 -41.33
CA LEU A 195 14.37 28.92 -40.25
C LEU A 195 14.08 30.06 -39.28
N ASP A 196 12.96 29.92 -38.55
CA ASP A 196 12.53 30.84 -37.49
C ASP A 196 13.70 31.19 -36.55
N PRO A 197 13.88 32.45 -36.10
CA PRO A 197 14.92 32.86 -35.15
C PRO A 197 14.98 32.01 -33.88
N SER A 198 13.88 31.37 -33.49
CA SER A 198 13.80 30.44 -32.36
C SER A 198 14.52 29.10 -32.58
N ASP A 199 14.80 28.72 -33.84
CA ASP A 199 15.45 27.47 -34.28
C ASP A 199 16.76 27.74 -35.04
N THR A 200 17.60 28.65 -34.51
CA THR A 200 18.84 29.09 -35.18
C THR A 200 19.84 27.94 -35.43
N TYR A 201 19.78 26.86 -34.63
CA TYR A 201 20.75 25.75 -34.68
C TYR A 201 20.08 24.38 -34.70
N GLY A 202 20.72 23.42 -35.35
CA GLY A 202 20.29 22.03 -35.30
C GLY A 202 21.30 21.06 -35.88
N ILE A 203 20.82 19.86 -36.17
CA ILE A 203 21.62 18.75 -36.71
C ILE A 203 21.06 18.36 -38.07
N LEU A 204 21.94 18.15 -39.04
CA LEU A 204 21.60 17.58 -40.34
C LEU A 204 21.90 16.08 -40.31
N LEU A 205 20.88 15.27 -40.54
CA LEU A 205 21.04 13.86 -40.85
C LEU A 205 21.16 13.69 -42.36
N VAL A 206 22.11 12.88 -42.80
CA VAL A 206 22.38 12.65 -44.22
C VAL A 206 22.45 11.15 -44.47
N ALA A 207 21.68 10.66 -45.44
CA ALA A 207 21.75 9.28 -45.91
C ALA A 207 22.19 9.24 -47.39
N PRO A 208 23.20 8.43 -47.74
CA PRO A 208 23.60 8.26 -49.13
C PRO A 208 22.60 7.37 -49.87
N VAL A 209 22.22 7.76 -51.09
CA VAL A 209 21.36 6.97 -51.96
C VAL A 209 22.19 6.47 -53.13
N PHE A 210 22.36 5.15 -53.19
CA PHE A 210 23.06 4.46 -54.27
C PHE A 210 22.08 3.91 -55.31
N SER A 211 22.56 3.70 -56.54
CA SER A 211 21.78 3.07 -57.59
C SER A 211 21.44 1.61 -57.25
N SER A 212 20.20 1.20 -57.51
CA SER A 212 19.76 -0.20 -57.37
C SER A 212 20.45 -1.11 -58.39
N GLU A 213 20.73 -0.60 -59.59
CA GLU A 213 21.42 -1.32 -60.67
C GLU A 213 22.93 -1.41 -60.44
N ARG A 214 23.52 -0.36 -59.85
CA ARG A 214 24.96 -0.27 -59.55
C ARG A 214 25.16 0.18 -58.10
N PRO A 215 25.24 -0.75 -57.13
CA PRO A 215 25.28 -0.43 -55.70
C PRO A 215 26.48 0.41 -55.22
N SER A 216 27.49 0.61 -56.06
CA SER A 216 28.63 1.49 -55.81
C SER A 216 28.45 2.91 -56.35
N GLU A 217 27.44 3.14 -57.20
CA GLU A 217 27.19 4.42 -57.87
C GLU A 217 26.27 5.29 -57.01
N LEU A 218 26.81 6.42 -56.53
CA LEU A 218 26.06 7.39 -55.74
C LEU A 218 25.13 8.22 -56.64
N ARG A 219 23.83 8.19 -56.39
CA ARG A 219 22.82 9.03 -57.06
C ARG A 219 22.63 10.38 -56.38
N GLY A 220 22.89 10.46 -55.08
CA GLY A 220 22.69 11.67 -54.29
C GLY A 220 22.49 11.34 -52.82
N TYR A 221 21.92 12.28 -52.08
CA TYR A 221 21.64 12.15 -50.66
C TYR A 221 20.22 12.58 -50.34
N VAL A 222 19.61 11.89 -49.40
CA VAL A 222 18.47 12.42 -48.66
C VAL A 222 18.98 13.05 -47.37
N SER A 223 18.40 14.18 -46.99
CA SER A 223 18.77 14.86 -45.76
C SER A 223 17.56 15.24 -44.92
N ALA A 224 17.73 15.24 -43.61
CA ALA A 224 16.72 15.68 -42.64
C ALA A 224 17.31 16.73 -41.70
N VAL A 225 16.58 17.83 -41.52
CA VAL A 225 16.94 18.91 -40.59
C VAL A 225 16.23 18.67 -39.27
N ILE A 226 17.00 18.45 -38.21
CA ILE A 226 16.52 18.18 -36.86
C ILE A 226 16.72 19.42 -35.99
N SER A 227 15.62 20.01 -35.50
CA SER A 227 15.68 20.96 -34.38
C SER A 227 15.69 20.16 -33.07
N LEU A 228 16.79 20.25 -32.32
CA LEU A 228 16.87 19.66 -30.99
C LEU A 228 15.87 20.31 -30.04
N ALA A 229 15.64 21.63 -30.15
CA ALA A 229 14.66 22.32 -29.31
C ALA A 229 13.24 21.75 -29.49
N GLN A 230 12.83 21.55 -30.75
CA GLN A 230 11.54 20.96 -31.07
C GLN A 230 11.45 19.47 -30.68
N LEU A 231 12.50 18.69 -30.95
CA LEU A 231 12.55 17.27 -30.57
C LEU A 231 12.37 17.08 -29.06
N MET A 232 12.92 18.03 -28.28
CA MET A 232 12.87 18.03 -26.83
C MET A 232 11.56 18.60 -26.26
N SER A 233 10.83 19.45 -26.98
CA SER A 233 9.59 20.10 -26.49
C SER A 233 8.30 19.29 -26.73
N VAL A 234 8.32 18.33 -27.67
CA VAL A 234 7.14 17.51 -27.94
C VAL A 234 6.81 16.64 -26.72
N GLY A 235 5.59 16.75 -26.17
CA GLY A 235 5.13 15.93 -25.04
C GLY A 235 5.76 16.28 -23.68
N THR A 236 6.44 17.43 -23.56
CA THR A 236 6.85 17.98 -22.26
C THR A 236 5.77 18.91 -21.72
N ALA A 237 5.33 18.70 -20.48
CA ALA A 237 4.43 19.63 -19.79
C ALA A 237 5.13 20.98 -19.56
N GLU A 238 4.36 22.07 -19.44
CA GLU A 238 4.87 23.41 -19.11
C GLU A 238 5.64 23.45 -17.76
N GLN A 239 5.50 22.41 -16.93
CA GLN A 239 6.20 22.23 -15.66
C GLN A 239 6.99 20.92 -15.66
N ASP A 240 8.22 20.97 -16.21
CA ASP A 240 9.09 19.78 -16.24
C ASP A 240 9.77 19.56 -14.88
N ASN A 241 9.64 18.34 -14.35
CA ASN A 241 10.27 17.95 -13.09
C ASN A 241 11.78 17.70 -13.24
N LEU A 242 12.24 17.53 -14.47
CA LEU A 242 13.63 17.21 -14.79
C LEU A 242 14.19 18.18 -15.83
N ALA A 243 15.38 18.70 -15.57
CA ALA A 243 16.18 19.47 -16.52
C ALA A 243 17.06 18.51 -17.32
N VAL A 244 17.17 18.75 -18.63
CA VAL A 244 17.98 17.95 -19.54
C VAL A 244 19.06 18.80 -20.20
N THR A 245 20.28 18.28 -20.25
CA THR A 245 21.39 18.83 -21.04
C THR A 245 21.88 17.74 -21.99
N MET A 246 22.18 18.09 -23.23
CA MET A 246 22.71 17.15 -24.22
C MET A 246 24.04 17.68 -24.76
N LEU A 247 25.08 16.85 -24.69
CA LEU A 247 26.43 17.16 -25.14
C LEU A 247 26.83 16.19 -26.24
N ASP A 248 27.35 16.70 -27.35
CA ASP A 248 27.97 15.90 -28.39
C ASP A 248 29.38 15.52 -27.95
N VAL A 249 29.60 14.21 -27.70
CA VAL A 249 30.90 13.68 -27.27
C VAL A 249 31.71 13.08 -28.42
N SER A 250 31.20 13.16 -29.65
CA SER A 250 31.84 12.61 -30.85
C SER A 250 32.85 13.57 -31.48
N SER A 251 32.93 14.81 -30.99
CA SER A 251 33.88 15.83 -31.45
C SER A 251 35.20 15.74 -30.68
N PRO A 252 36.36 15.69 -31.35
CA PRO A 252 37.65 15.29 -30.74
C PRO A 252 38.30 16.33 -29.81
N GLU A 253 37.87 17.59 -29.79
CA GLU A 253 38.54 18.64 -29.00
C GLU A 253 37.87 18.92 -27.65
N LYS A 254 36.55 19.05 -27.58
CA LYS A 254 35.74 19.17 -26.35
C LYS A 254 34.27 18.76 -26.61
N PRO A 255 33.56 18.21 -25.62
CA PRO A 255 32.13 18.02 -25.72
C PRO A 255 31.41 19.35 -26.00
N GLU A 256 30.63 19.40 -27.06
CA GLU A 256 29.86 20.59 -27.42
C GLU A 256 28.43 20.47 -26.87
N GLN A 257 27.96 21.46 -26.11
CA GLN A 257 26.58 21.48 -25.66
C GLN A 257 25.65 21.78 -26.83
N VAL A 258 24.82 20.81 -27.21
CA VAL A 258 23.89 20.93 -28.34
C VAL A 258 22.48 21.29 -27.93
N TYR A 259 22.10 21.01 -26.68
CA TYR A 259 20.81 21.40 -26.12
C TYR A 259 20.87 21.57 -24.59
N GLN A 260 20.06 22.49 -24.07
CA GLN A 260 19.80 22.65 -22.64
C GLN A 260 18.34 23.05 -22.42
N SER A 261 17.69 22.42 -21.45
CA SER A 261 16.32 22.76 -21.06
C SER A 261 16.23 24.21 -20.54
N PRO A 262 15.10 24.91 -20.75
CA PRO A 262 14.90 26.28 -20.26
C PRO A 262 14.97 26.40 -18.73
N VAL A 263 14.50 25.37 -18.02
CA VAL A 263 14.55 25.30 -16.56
C VAL A 263 15.87 24.69 -16.13
N ALA A 264 16.64 25.41 -15.32
CA ALA A 264 17.90 24.92 -14.78
C ALA A 264 17.69 23.79 -13.77
N GLY A 265 18.53 22.77 -13.86
CA GLY A 265 18.60 21.69 -12.87
C GLY A 265 19.21 22.17 -11.55
N LEU A 266 18.76 21.59 -10.45
CA LEU A 266 19.38 21.76 -9.15
C LEU A 266 20.75 21.08 -9.13
N HIS A 267 21.73 21.78 -8.55
CA HIS A 267 23.06 21.22 -8.29
C HIS A 267 23.02 20.45 -6.96
N ASN A 268 22.44 19.25 -7.00
CA ASN A 268 22.38 18.34 -5.86
C ASN A 268 23.03 16.99 -6.20
N GLN A 269 22.99 16.02 -5.27
CA GLN A 269 23.55 14.68 -5.46
C GLN A 269 22.75 13.81 -6.45
N LEU A 270 21.57 14.26 -6.87
CA LEU A 270 20.73 13.54 -7.84
C LEU A 270 21.15 13.97 -9.25
N TYR A 271 21.80 13.03 -9.92
CA TYR A 271 22.29 13.19 -11.28
C TYR A 271 22.27 11.82 -11.94
N ALA A 272 21.81 11.79 -13.18
CA ALA A 272 21.88 10.62 -14.05
C ALA A 272 22.32 11.07 -15.44
N SER A 273 23.08 10.22 -16.12
CA SER A 273 23.46 10.45 -17.50
C SER A 273 23.40 9.15 -18.30
N SER A 274 23.13 9.28 -19.59
CA SER A 274 23.11 8.17 -20.53
C SER A 274 23.70 8.62 -21.86
N LEU A 275 24.40 7.70 -22.53
CA LEU A 275 24.83 7.89 -23.90
C LEU A 275 23.67 7.52 -24.83
N LEU A 276 23.26 8.45 -25.69
CA LEU A 276 22.26 8.23 -26.73
C LEU A 276 22.93 8.38 -28.10
N SER A 277 22.50 7.61 -29.10
CA SER A 277 23.10 7.65 -30.44
C SER A 277 22.15 8.25 -31.46
N LEU A 278 22.67 9.07 -32.37
CA LEU A 278 21.95 9.56 -33.54
C LEU A 278 22.86 9.50 -34.78
N GLY A 279 22.58 8.56 -35.67
CA GLY A 279 23.41 8.30 -36.85
C GLY A 279 24.77 7.71 -36.44
N ASP A 280 25.85 8.43 -36.71
CA ASP A 280 27.23 8.06 -36.36
C ASP A 280 27.79 8.86 -35.17
N ARG A 281 26.95 9.61 -34.46
CA ARG A 281 27.35 10.43 -33.31
C ARG A 281 26.66 9.97 -32.02
N ASP A 282 27.45 9.98 -30.97
CA ASP A 282 27.03 9.74 -29.59
C ASP A 282 26.88 11.06 -28.83
N TYR A 283 25.79 11.15 -28.08
CA TYR A 283 25.39 12.28 -27.27
C TYR A 283 25.30 11.86 -25.81
N LEU A 284 26.03 12.53 -24.93
CA LEU A 284 25.86 12.40 -23.50
C LEU A 284 24.66 13.24 -23.06
N VAL A 285 23.59 12.58 -22.64
CA VAL A 285 22.41 13.24 -22.09
C VAL A 285 22.49 13.20 -20.58
N GLU A 286 22.43 14.37 -19.97
CA GLU A 286 22.43 14.55 -18.53
C GLU A 286 21.05 14.98 -18.06
N VAL A 287 20.60 14.39 -16.96
CA VAL A 287 19.31 14.69 -16.33
C VAL A 287 19.55 15.12 -14.90
N ARG A 288 18.93 16.23 -14.49
CA ARG A 288 18.97 16.76 -13.13
C ARG A 288 17.57 17.13 -12.66
N PRO A 289 17.25 17.02 -11.35
CA PRO A 289 15.94 17.43 -10.86
C PRO A 289 15.79 18.95 -10.89
N THR A 290 14.58 19.44 -11.14
CA THR A 290 14.25 20.87 -11.02
C THR A 290 13.78 21.21 -9.60
N GLN A 291 13.54 22.49 -9.31
CA GLN A 291 12.91 22.93 -8.07
C GLN A 291 11.52 22.31 -7.87
N ILE A 292 10.76 22.11 -8.96
CA ILE A 292 9.42 21.51 -8.94
C ILE A 292 9.49 20.06 -8.46
N PHE A 293 10.49 19.29 -8.91
CA PHE A 293 10.74 17.94 -8.40
C PHE A 293 11.04 17.95 -6.90
N SER A 294 11.85 18.89 -6.43
CA SER A 294 12.17 18.96 -5.00
C SER A 294 10.92 19.25 -4.16
N VAL A 295 10.08 20.21 -4.56
CA VAL A 295 8.87 20.59 -3.79
C VAL A 295 7.82 19.47 -3.81
N SER A 296 7.61 18.83 -4.96
CA SER A 296 6.64 17.73 -5.09
C SER A 296 7.02 16.46 -4.34
N ASN A 297 8.30 16.31 -3.95
CA ASN A 297 8.80 15.14 -3.23
C ASN A 297 9.27 15.42 -1.80
N GLN A 298 9.18 16.66 -1.31
CA GLN A 298 9.52 16.99 0.08
C GLN A 298 8.53 16.32 1.06
N THR A 299 9.05 15.50 1.99
CA THR A 299 8.26 14.97 3.10
C THR A 299 8.54 15.74 4.39
N ILE A 300 7.49 16.18 5.09
CA ILE A 300 7.56 17.00 6.33
C ILE A 300 7.85 16.12 7.58
N MET A 301 8.39 14.90 7.42
CA MET A 301 8.35 13.87 8.46
C MET A 301 9.46 13.97 9.51
N LEU A 302 10.68 14.39 9.14
CA LEU A 302 11.84 14.34 10.05
C LEU A 302 11.65 15.16 11.34
N GLY A 303 11.12 16.38 11.20
CA GLY A 303 10.84 17.25 12.36
C GLY A 303 9.77 16.67 13.30
N ARG A 304 8.79 15.94 12.76
CA ARG A 304 7.70 15.36 13.55
C ARG A 304 8.15 14.16 14.38
N VAL A 305 9.01 13.30 13.82
CA VAL A 305 9.58 12.14 14.53
C VAL A 305 10.40 12.60 15.74
N LEU A 306 11.27 13.59 15.55
CA LEU A 306 12.08 14.15 16.63
C LEU A 306 11.22 14.79 17.74
N TRP A 307 10.19 15.56 17.34
CA TRP A 307 9.27 16.19 18.30
C TRP A 307 8.47 15.17 19.11
N LEU A 308 7.82 14.21 18.44
CA LEU A 308 6.96 13.22 19.09
C LEU A 308 7.78 12.25 19.96
N GLY A 309 8.92 11.76 19.45
CA GLY A 309 9.78 10.85 20.21
C GLY A 309 10.46 11.53 21.40
N GLY A 310 10.86 12.80 21.25
CA GLY A 310 11.38 13.61 22.34
C GLY A 310 10.33 13.84 23.44
N LEU A 311 9.10 14.17 23.07
CA LEU A 311 7.99 14.36 24.01
C LEU A 311 7.64 13.06 24.76
N LEU A 312 7.58 11.93 24.05
CA LEU A 312 7.32 10.63 24.66
C LEU A 312 8.43 10.23 25.66
N SER A 313 9.70 10.45 25.30
CA SER A 313 10.85 10.16 26.17
C SER A 313 10.84 11.01 27.44
N LEU A 314 10.45 12.28 27.31
CA LEU A 314 10.28 13.19 28.45
C LEU A 314 9.15 12.72 29.38
N MET A 315 7.99 12.35 28.81
CA MET A 315 6.85 11.85 29.59
C MET A 315 7.19 10.57 30.35
N LEU A 316 7.87 9.61 29.69
CA LEU A 316 8.28 8.36 30.32
C LEU A 316 9.30 8.59 31.45
N SER A 317 10.27 9.49 31.23
CA SER A 317 11.24 9.90 32.24
C SER A 317 10.57 10.50 33.48
N ALA A 318 9.60 11.41 33.27
CA ALA A 318 8.83 12.02 34.35
C ALA A 318 7.99 10.99 35.13
N LEU A 319 7.37 10.03 34.44
CA LEU A 319 6.60 8.96 35.06
C LEU A 319 7.48 8.06 35.93
N LEU A 320 8.64 7.61 35.41
CA LEU A 320 9.58 6.79 36.16
C LEU A 320 10.14 7.52 37.38
N TYR A 321 10.48 8.80 37.23
CA TYR A 321 10.89 9.65 38.35
C TYR A 321 9.82 9.68 39.44
N SER A 322 8.55 9.87 39.06
CA SER A 322 7.42 9.92 39.99
C SER A 322 7.25 8.60 40.76
N LEU A 323 7.23 7.47 40.06
CA LEU A 323 7.04 6.15 40.65
C LEU A 323 8.17 5.77 41.60
N ILE A 324 9.42 6.00 41.20
CA ILE A 324 10.59 5.67 42.04
C ILE A 324 10.63 6.57 43.27
N SER A 325 10.36 7.87 43.11
CA SER A 325 10.28 8.82 44.22
C SER A 325 9.15 8.46 45.20
N GLN A 326 8.01 7.97 44.70
CA GLN A 326 6.91 7.50 45.54
C GLN A 326 7.30 6.25 46.34
N ARG A 327 7.95 5.27 45.69
CA ARG A 327 8.45 4.06 46.36
C ARG A 327 9.48 4.39 47.45
N GLN A 328 10.42 5.30 47.18
CA GLN A 328 11.42 5.71 48.17
C GLN A 328 10.78 6.37 49.39
N ARG A 329 9.82 7.28 49.19
CA ARG A 329 9.06 7.91 50.27
C ARG A 329 8.30 6.87 51.11
N ALA A 330 7.71 5.87 50.46
CA ALA A 330 7.03 4.78 51.17
C ALA A 330 8.00 3.94 52.02
N LEU A 331 9.16 3.55 51.46
CA LEU A 331 10.16 2.76 52.18
C LEU A 331 10.75 3.50 53.39
N GLN A 332 11.01 4.80 53.27
CA GLN A 332 11.48 5.63 54.40
C GLN A 332 10.45 5.67 55.53
N ARG A 333 9.16 5.83 55.21
CA ARG A 333 8.08 5.80 56.22
C ARG A 333 7.96 4.44 56.89
N VAL A 334 8.08 3.35 56.13
CA VAL A 334 8.06 1.99 56.68
C VAL A 334 9.23 1.79 57.64
N ALA A 335 10.46 2.14 57.25
CA ALA A 335 11.65 1.97 58.08
C ALA A 335 11.60 2.77 59.40
N GLN A 336 11.04 3.99 59.37
CA GLN A 336 10.80 4.78 60.58
C GLN A 336 9.81 4.09 61.51
N ARG A 337 8.68 3.59 60.98
CA ARG A 337 7.68 2.84 61.75
C ARG A 337 8.21 1.51 62.30
N THR A 338 9.07 0.79 61.56
CA THR A 338 9.65 -0.47 62.04
C THR A 338 10.58 -0.27 63.24
N ARG A 339 11.29 0.86 63.29
CA ARG A 339 12.15 1.21 64.44
C ARG A 339 11.32 1.55 65.69
N GLU A 340 10.24 2.31 65.53
CA GLU A 340 9.28 2.60 66.62
C GLU A 340 8.61 1.32 67.16
N LEU A 341 8.28 0.37 66.28
CA LEU A 341 7.67 -0.92 66.64
C LEU A 341 8.61 -1.81 67.45
N ARG A 342 9.88 -1.95 67.06
CA ARG A 342 10.87 -2.79 67.78
C ARG A 342 11.14 -2.31 69.21
N GLN A 343 11.11 -1.01 69.42
CA GLN A 343 11.34 -0.40 70.74
C GLN A 343 10.17 -0.64 71.71
N ARG A 344 8.94 -0.79 71.19
CA ARG A 344 7.74 -1.17 71.97
C ARG A 344 7.60 -2.68 72.16
N GLU A 345 8.01 -3.47 71.18
CA GLU A 345 8.00 -4.95 71.24
C GLU A 345 8.89 -5.50 72.36
N GLN A 346 10.04 -4.88 72.63
CA GLN A 346 10.95 -5.31 73.70
C GLN A 346 10.38 -5.07 75.11
N GLN A 347 9.46 -4.11 75.28
CA GLN A 347 8.84 -3.84 76.58
C GLN A 347 7.61 -4.73 76.85
N LEU A 348 6.92 -5.22 75.81
CA LEU A 348 5.73 -6.09 75.96
C LEU A 348 6.08 -7.59 76.08
N ARG A 349 7.21 -8.02 75.51
CA ARG A 349 7.65 -9.42 75.45
C ARG A 349 8.04 -10.04 76.81
N ALA A 350 8.33 -9.23 77.83
CA ALA A 350 8.74 -9.74 79.14
C ALA A 350 7.57 -10.10 80.08
N ALA A 351 6.36 -9.58 79.86
CA ALA A 351 5.23 -9.79 80.78
C ALA A 351 4.06 -10.63 80.20
N HIS A 352 3.87 -10.66 78.87
CA HIS A 352 2.89 -11.53 78.19
C HIS A 352 3.40 -12.95 77.87
N GLY A 353 4.63 -13.26 78.26
CA GLY A 353 5.36 -14.43 77.78
C GLY A 353 4.77 -15.80 78.10
N GLN A 354 3.85 -15.94 79.06
CA GLN A 354 3.36 -17.28 79.43
C GLN A 354 1.84 -17.48 79.41
N LEU A 355 1.01 -16.57 79.89
CA LEU A 355 -0.44 -16.81 79.93
C LEU A 355 -1.20 -16.17 78.75
N ARG A 356 -0.72 -15.01 78.30
CA ARG A 356 -1.29 -14.26 77.18
C ARG A 356 -0.90 -14.86 75.82
N ASN A 357 0.28 -15.49 75.71
CA ASN A 357 0.71 -16.15 74.47
C ASN A 357 -0.25 -17.21 73.93
N VAL A 358 -1.05 -17.89 74.77
CA VAL A 358 -2.02 -18.90 74.31
C VAL A 358 -3.33 -18.26 73.83
N LEU A 359 -3.83 -17.23 74.52
CA LEU A 359 -5.07 -16.53 74.16
C LEU A 359 -4.88 -15.42 73.10
N ASP A 360 -3.70 -14.80 73.01
CA ASP A 360 -3.31 -13.82 71.98
C ASP A 360 -2.69 -14.46 70.73
N ALA A 361 -2.23 -15.73 70.76
CA ALA A 361 -1.81 -16.40 69.53
C ALA A 361 -2.97 -16.58 68.55
N ALA A 362 -4.20 -16.65 69.05
CA ALA A 362 -5.43 -16.66 68.25
C ALA A 362 -5.94 -15.22 68.00
N THR A 363 -5.15 -14.36 67.34
CA THR A 363 -5.55 -12.97 67.02
C THR A 363 -6.51 -12.84 65.84
N GLU A 364 -6.66 -13.87 65.01
CA GLU A 364 -7.52 -13.84 63.82
C GLU A 364 -8.98 -14.21 64.13
N VAL A 365 -9.27 -14.60 65.38
CA VAL A 365 -10.59 -15.04 65.85
C VAL A 365 -10.94 -14.31 67.15
N ALA A 366 -12.15 -13.77 67.23
CA ALA A 366 -12.67 -13.13 68.44
C ALA A 366 -13.16 -14.20 69.43
N ILE A 367 -12.60 -14.22 70.64
CA ILE A 367 -13.00 -15.14 71.71
C ILE A 367 -13.55 -14.30 72.86
N ILE A 368 -14.80 -14.54 73.20
CA ILE A 368 -15.56 -13.81 74.21
C ILE A 368 -16.09 -14.84 75.20
N ALA A 369 -15.73 -14.73 76.48
CA ALA A 369 -16.33 -15.55 77.52
C ALA A 369 -17.21 -14.71 78.45
N THR A 370 -18.31 -15.29 78.91
CA THR A 370 -19.29 -14.63 79.78
C THR A 370 -19.61 -15.51 80.98
N ASP A 371 -20.26 -14.96 82.00
CA ASP A 371 -20.92 -15.73 83.06
C ASP A 371 -22.30 -16.29 82.61
N LEU A 372 -23.01 -16.95 83.54
CA LEU A 372 -24.33 -17.55 83.30
C LEU A 372 -25.43 -16.53 82.95
N ASP A 373 -25.25 -15.27 83.33
CA ASP A 373 -26.16 -14.17 83.04
C ASP A 373 -25.80 -13.45 81.73
N GLY A 374 -24.75 -13.92 81.04
CA GLY A 374 -24.27 -13.37 79.77
C GLY A 374 -23.41 -12.12 79.91
N LEU A 375 -22.97 -11.77 81.13
CA LEU A 375 -22.05 -10.66 81.37
C LEU A 375 -20.64 -11.08 80.94
N ILE A 376 -20.01 -10.28 80.08
CA ILE A 376 -18.71 -10.65 79.49
C ILE A 376 -17.64 -10.57 80.59
N ASN A 377 -16.88 -11.63 80.78
CA ASN A 377 -15.76 -11.68 81.74
C ASN A 377 -14.39 -11.80 81.05
N THR A 378 -14.35 -12.27 79.81
CA THR A 378 -13.12 -12.44 79.03
C THR A 378 -13.34 -11.93 77.61
N PHE A 379 -12.40 -11.13 77.11
CA PHE A 379 -12.49 -10.53 75.77
C PHE A 379 -11.10 -10.43 75.13
N ASN A 380 -10.73 -11.43 74.32
CA ASN A 380 -9.35 -11.57 73.83
C ASN A 380 -8.96 -10.46 72.84
N VAL A 381 -7.67 -10.38 72.49
CA VAL A 381 -7.17 -9.37 71.54
C VAL A 381 -7.81 -9.49 70.15
N GLY A 382 -8.18 -10.71 69.74
CA GLY A 382 -8.99 -10.92 68.54
C GLY A 382 -10.35 -10.20 68.60
N ALA A 383 -11.07 -10.32 69.72
CA ALA A 383 -12.39 -9.70 69.93
C ALA A 383 -12.31 -8.17 70.04
N GLN A 384 -11.28 -7.64 70.71
CA GLN A 384 -11.02 -6.20 70.80
C GLN A 384 -10.76 -5.57 69.43
N LYS A 385 -9.90 -6.21 68.62
CA LYS A 385 -9.62 -5.73 67.26
C LYS A 385 -10.83 -5.87 66.33
N MET A 386 -11.54 -6.99 66.43
CA MET A 386 -12.65 -7.30 65.54
C MET A 386 -13.87 -6.41 65.81
N LEU A 387 -14.22 -6.18 67.08
CA LEU A 387 -15.45 -5.44 67.46
C LEU A 387 -15.19 -3.99 67.88
N GLY A 388 -13.93 -3.57 67.99
CA GLY A 388 -13.54 -2.19 68.28
C GLY A 388 -13.82 -1.73 69.71
N TYR A 389 -14.42 -2.58 70.53
CA TYR A 389 -14.54 -2.33 71.95
C TYR A 389 -13.22 -2.63 72.66
N SER A 390 -12.88 -1.82 73.66
CA SER A 390 -11.83 -2.20 74.59
C SER A 390 -12.37 -3.25 75.56
N GLU A 391 -11.51 -4.16 76.00
CA GLU A 391 -11.86 -5.14 77.03
C GLU A 391 -12.40 -4.47 78.31
N GLU A 392 -11.91 -3.28 78.67
CA GLU A 392 -12.34 -2.54 79.86
C GLU A 392 -13.76 -1.95 79.76
N ASP A 393 -14.22 -1.67 78.55
CA ASP A 393 -15.59 -1.15 78.30
C ASP A 393 -16.64 -2.26 78.33
N VAL A 394 -16.19 -3.50 78.15
CA VAL A 394 -17.05 -4.66 77.90
C VAL A 394 -17.05 -5.61 79.08
N VAL A 395 -15.87 -5.95 79.61
CA VAL A 395 -15.70 -6.90 80.70
C VAL A 395 -16.35 -6.37 81.98
N GLY A 396 -17.26 -7.15 82.55
CA GLY A 396 -18.03 -6.84 83.75
C GLY A 396 -19.12 -5.79 83.58
N LYS A 397 -19.34 -5.27 82.36
CA LYS A 397 -20.23 -4.12 82.11
C LYS A 397 -21.27 -4.38 81.02
N LEU A 398 -20.86 -4.98 79.91
CA LEU A 398 -21.74 -5.31 78.80
C LEU A 398 -22.08 -6.79 78.82
N ARG A 399 -23.31 -7.09 78.41
CA ARG A 399 -23.73 -8.45 78.13
C ARG A 399 -23.48 -8.77 76.67
N LEU A 400 -23.24 -10.05 76.36
CA LEU A 400 -23.00 -10.50 74.99
C LEU A 400 -24.11 -10.08 74.02
N MET A 401 -25.37 -10.09 74.49
CA MET A 401 -26.53 -9.62 73.72
C MET A 401 -26.49 -8.14 73.34
N ASP A 402 -25.75 -7.30 74.07
CA ASP A 402 -25.64 -5.86 73.79
C ASP A 402 -24.74 -5.59 72.56
N LEU A 403 -23.97 -6.60 72.12
CA LEU A 403 -23.16 -6.54 70.91
C LEU A 403 -23.96 -6.88 69.65
N TYR A 404 -25.23 -7.27 69.77
CA TYR A 404 -26.10 -7.62 68.65
C TYR A 404 -26.95 -6.42 68.24
N GLN A 405 -27.38 -6.37 66.98
CA GLN A 405 -28.43 -5.43 66.60
C GLN A 405 -29.78 -5.82 67.21
N SER A 406 -30.38 -4.91 67.98
CA SER A 406 -31.63 -5.16 68.70
C SER A 406 -32.77 -5.64 67.78
N ALA A 407 -32.87 -5.10 66.56
CA ALA A 407 -33.89 -5.49 65.59
C ALA A 407 -33.72 -6.94 65.05
N GLU A 408 -32.49 -7.39 64.85
CA GLU A 408 -32.20 -8.76 64.39
C GLU A 408 -32.43 -9.78 65.52
N LEU A 409 -32.04 -9.42 66.75
CA LEU A 409 -32.21 -10.24 67.94
C LEU A 409 -33.71 -10.46 68.28
N GLU A 410 -34.51 -9.41 68.24
CA GLU A 410 -35.96 -9.48 68.50
C GLU A 410 -36.72 -10.26 67.40
N ALA A 411 -36.34 -10.07 66.13
CA ALA A 411 -36.93 -10.82 65.01
C ALA A 411 -36.69 -12.33 65.12
N ARG A 412 -35.46 -12.74 65.46
CA ARG A 412 -35.11 -14.16 65.66
C ARG A 412 -35.75 -14.75 66.91
N ALA A 413 -35.78 -14.02 68.04
CA ALA A 413 -36.46 -14.45 69.26
C ALA A 413 -37.98 -14.63 69.06
N SER A 414 -38.62 -13.74 68.28
CA SER A 414 -40.03 -13.83 67.91
C SER A 414 -40.33 -15.02 66.99
N ALA A 415 -39.48 -15.27 66.00
CA ALA A 415 -39.59 -16.44 65.12
C ALA A 415 -39.47 -17.76 65.89
N LEU A 416 -38.50 -17.86 66.80
CA LEU A 416 -38.28 -19.06 67.62
C LEU A 416 -39.38 -19.26 68.68
N SER A 417 -39.93 -18.16 69.24
CA SER A 417 -41.09 -18.21 70.14
C SER A 417 -42.34 -18.78 69.47
N LYS A 418 -42.52 -18.45 68.18
CA LYS A 418 -43.63 -18.93 67.34
C LYS A 418 -43.48 -20.41 66.98
N ASP A 419 -42.25 -20.84 66.71
CA ASP A 419 -41.90 -22.23 66.41
C ASP A 419 -42.05 -23.15 67.63
N ARG A 420 -41.67 -22.69 68.83
CA ARG A 420 -41.67 -23.52 70.06
C ARG A 420 -42.89 -23.35 70.97
N GLY A 421 -43.88 -22.56 70.56
CA GLY A 421 -45.15 -22.39 71.26
C GLY A 421 -45.05 -21.79 72.67
N ARG A 422 -43.90 -21.20 73.03
CA ARG A 422 -43.68 -20.52 74.32
C ARG A 422 -42.91 -19.21 74.09
N PRO A 423 -43.16 -18.17 74.89
CA PRO A 423 -42.42 -16.91 74.77
C PRO A 423 -40.95 -17.14 75.15
N ILE A 424 -40.04 -16.82 74.22
CA ILE A 424 -38.59 -16.85 74.39
C ILE A 424 -38.10 -15.41 74.42
N SER A 425 -37.50 -14.99 75.54
CA SER A 425 -36.85 -13.68 75.63
C SER A 425 -35.53 -13.65 74.85
N ALA A 426 -35.07 -12.45 74.50
CA ALA A 426 -33.76 -12.24 73.87
C ALA A 426 -32.60 -12.82 74.70
N SER A 427 -32.67 -12.76 76.03
CA SER A 427 -31.70 -13.40 76.93
C SER A 427 -31.79 -14.94 76.94
N GLN A 428 -32.97 -15.51 76.70
CA GLN A 428 -33.17 -16.95 76.59
C GLN A 428 -32.75 -17.52 75.23
N LEU A 429 -32.64 -16.67 74.19
CA LEU A 429 -32.17 -17.08 72.86
C LEU A 429 -30.72 -17.61 72.93
N MET A 430 -29.84 -16.89 73.64
CA MET A 430 -28.45 -17.29 73.87
C MET A 430 -28.31 -18.60 74.66
N PHE A 431 -29.23 -18.83 75.61
CA PHE A 431 -29.30 -20.06 76.40
C PHE A 431 -29.73 -21.26 75.55
N LEU A 432 -30.64 -21.06 74.59
CA LEU A 432 -31.20 -22.15 73.77
C LEU A 432 -30.28 -22.58 72.62
N ASP A 433 -29.50 -21.67 72.04
CA ASP A 433 -28.50 -22.01 71.01
C ASP A 433 -27.34 -22.85 71.58
N ALA A 434 -26.96 -22.63 72.85
CA ALA A 434 -25.90 -23.39 73.51
C ALA A 434 -26.32 -24.80 73.98
N VAL A 435 -27.62 -25.10 74.07
CA VAL A 435 -28.17 -26.32 74.71
C VAL A 435 -28.72 -27.35 73.70
N GLN A 436 -28.78 -27.04 72.40
CA GLN A 436 -29.29 -27.98 71.39
C GLN A 436 -28.41 -29.24 71.24
N ASP A 437 -28.89 -30.37 71.76
CA ASP A 437 -28.63 -31.78 71.42
C ASP A 437 -27.29 -32.12 70.71
N GLY A 438 -26.16 -31.62 71.25
CA GLY A 438 -24.81 -32.06 70.90
C GLY A 438 -24.27 -31.64 69.52
N THR A 439 -25.03 -30.90 68.71
CA THR A 439 -24.55 -30.29 67.47
C THR A 439 -24.65 -28.78 67.60
N HIS A 440 -23.51 -28.11 67.74
CA HIS A 440 -23.41 -26.65 67.80
C HIS A 440 -23.00 -26.11 66.42
N PRO A 441 -23.94 -25.79 65.50
CA PRO A 441 -23.60 -25.15 64.23
C PRO A 441 -23.21 -23.69 64.47
N SER A 442 -22.15 -23.21 63.81
CA SER A 442 -21.89 -21.77 63.73
C SER A 442 -22.99 -21.09 62.92
N GLN A 443 -23.33 -19.85 63.30
CA GLN A 443 -24.35 -19.06 62.63
C GLN A 443 -23.85 -17.65 62.34
N GLU A 444 -24.32 -17.09 61.23
CA GLU A 444 -23.98 -15.73 60.86
C GLU A 444 -24.77 -14.71 61.70
N TRP A 445 -24.02 -13.75 62.25
CA TRP A 445 -24.55 -12.68 63.06
C TRP A 445 -23.95 -11.33 62.67
N THR A 446 -24.79 -10.30 62.72
CA THR A 446 -24.34 -8.93 62.55
C THR A 446 -24.08 -8.32 63.92
N LEU A 447 -22.82 -8.24 64.29
CA LEU A 447 -22.41 -7.59 65.52
C LEU A 447 -22.23 -6.09 65.30
N GLN A 448 -22.59 -5.32 66.31
CA GLN A 448 -22.31 -3.90 66.38
C GLN A 448 -20.95 -3.69 67.02
N ARG A 449 -20.18 -2.76 66.45
CA ARG A 449 -18.89 -2.30 66.96
C ARG A 449 -19.09 -1.10 67.90
N SER A 450 -18.07 -0.77 68.68
CA SER A 450 -18.10 0.33 69.65
C SER A 450 -18.40 1.70 69.02
N ASP A 451 -17.99 1.91 67.77
CA ASP A 451 -18.27 3.11 66.97
C ASP A 451 -19.67 3.10 66.31
N ARG A 452 -20.51 2.13 66.69
CA ARG A 452 -21.83 1.83 66.13
C ARG A 452 -21.86 1.33 64.70
N SER A 453 -20.71 1.15 64.04
CA SER A 453 -20.63 0.42 62.77
C SER A 453 -20.91 -1.07 62.98
N THR A 454 -21.16 -1.80 61.91
CA THR A 454 -21.55 -3.21 62.01
C THR A 454 -20.53 -4.10 61.31
N LEU A 455 -20.34 -5.29 61.86
CA LEU A 455 -19.48 -6.33 61.33
C LEU A 455 -20.26 -7.63 61.23
N VAL A 456 -20.13 -8.30 60.07
CA VAL A 456 -20.68 -9.64 59.90
C VAL A 456 -19.64 -10.66 60.35
N VAL A 457 -20.03 -11.50 61.29
CA VAL A 457 -19.19 -12.58 61.82
C VAL A 457 -19.92 -13.90 61.69
N ASP A 458 -19.16 -14.97 61.48
CA ASP A 458 -19.66 -16.32 61.76
C ASP A 458 -19.35 -16.65 63.22
N MET A 459 -20.38 -16.92 64.03
CA MET A 459 -20.25 -17.11 65.48
C MET A 459 -20.69 -18.51 65.92
N LEU A 460 -19.87 -19.13 66.77
CA LEU A 460 -20.17 -20.34 67.50
C LEU A 460 -20.21 -20.05 69.00
N VAL A 461 -21.25 -20.49 69.72
CA VAL A 461 -21.39 -20.31 71.17
C VAL A 461 -21.42 -21.67 71.87
N THR A 462 -20.61 -21.85 72.90
CA THR A 462 -20.49 -23.09 73.69
C THR A 462 -20.54 -22.80 75.19
N ALA A 463 -20.83 -23.82 76.01
CA ALA A 463 -20.87 -23.69 77.47
C ALA A 463 -19.47 -23.85 78.11
N VAL A 464 -19.10 -22.96 79.04
CA VAL A 464 -17.90 -23.06 79.89
C VAL A 464 -18.27 -23.74 81.20
N ARG A 465 -17.51 -24.76 81.59
CA ARG A 465 -17.70 -25.52 82.84
C ARG A 465 -16.48 -25.37 83.73
N ASP A 466 -16.68 -25.40 85.05
CA ASP A 466 -15.59 -25.50 86.01
C ASP A 466 -15.05 -26.93 86.12
N ASP A 467 -13.98 -27.09 86.92
CA ASP A 467 -13.28 -28.35 87.16
C ASP A 467 -14.16 -29.42 87.83
N GLN A 468 -15.35 -29.07 88.32
CA GLN A 468 -16.34 -29.97 88.91
C GLN A 468 -17.49 -30.29 87.93
N GLY A 469 -17.41 -29.81 86.69
CA GLY A 469 -18.38 -30.04 85.62
C GLY A 469 -19.63 -29.16 85.72
N LEU A 470 -19.67 -28.24 86.68
CA LEU A 470 -20.77 -27.31 86.86
C LEU A 470 -20.66 -26.20 85.80
N TRP A 471 -21.81 -25.80 85.28
CA TRP A 471 -21.88 -24.77 84.25
C TRP A 471 -21.58 -23.40 84.88
N THR A 472 -20.57 -22.69 84.38
CA THR A 472 -20.13 -21.40 84.93
C THR A 472 -20.27 -20.23 83.96
N GLY A 473 -20.45 -20.49 82.66
CA GLY A 473 -20.58 -19.43 81.68
C GLY A 473 -20.68 -19.88 80.23
N TYR A 474 -20.43 -18.96 79.29
CA TYR A 474 -20.45 -19.24 77.85
C TYR A 474 -19.17 -18.76 77.19
N LEU A 475 -18.77 -19.43 76.12
CA LEU A 475 -17.65 -19.08 75.26
C LEU A 475 -18.15 -18.92 73.83
N ALA A 476 -18.13 -17.69 73.34
CA ALA A 476 -18.43 -17.34 71.96
C ALA A 476 -17.12 -17.14 71.18
N VAL A 477 -17.03 -17.79 70.03
CA VAL A 477 -15.91 -17.71 69.09
C VAL A 477 -16.45 -17.14 67.78
N CYS A 478 -15.93 -15.99 67.34
CA CYS A 478 -16.41 -15.27 66.16
C CYS A 478 -15.26 -15.11 65.15
N ILE A 479 -15.51 -15.41 63.89
CA ILE A 479 -14.54 -15.24 62.80
C ILE A 479 -15.04 -14.15 61.85
N ASP A 480 -14.14 -13.21 61.52
CA ASP A 480 -14.41 -12.16 60.54
C ASP A 480 -14.34 -12.77 59.12
N VAL A 481 -15.49 -12.83 58.44
CA VAL A 481 -15.60 -13.38 57.08
C VAL A 481 -15.48 -12.31 55.98
N THR A 482 -15.10 -11.08 56.33
CA THR A 482 -15.04 -9.94 55.39
C THR A 482 -13.92 -10.08 54.35
N GLU A 483 -12.75 -10.60 54.71
CA GLU A 483 -11.61 -10.76 53.79
C GLU A 483 -11.78 -11.95 52.84
N HIS A 484 -12.37 -13.06 53.32
CA HIS A 484 -12.75 -14.20 52.48
C HIS A 484 -13.75 -13.79 51.38
N LYS A 485 -14.71 -12.91 51.72
CA LYS A 485 -15.60 -12.29 50.72
C LYS A 485 -14.85 -11.41 49.74
N ARG A 486 -13.89 -10.58 50.18
CA ARG A 486 -13.06 -9.75 49.28
C ARG A 486 -12.23 -10.55 48.29
N VAL A 487 -11.71 -11.73 48.68
CA VAL A 487 -10.97 -12.61 47.78
C VAL A 487 -11.90 -13.24 46.74
N ASN A 488 -13.09 -13.69 47.14
CA ASN A 488 -14.11 -14.18 46.20
C ASN A 488 -14.61 -13.06 45.26
N GLU A 489 -14.76 -11.83 45.77
CA GLU A 489 -15.08 -10.65 44.96
C GLU A 489 -13.93 -10.25 44.03
N ALA A 490 -12.66 -10.38 44.44
CA ALA A 490 -11.49 -10.13 43.60
C ALA A 490 -11.33 -11.18 42.49
N LEU A 491 -11.66 -12.44 42.78
CA LEU A 491 -11.71 -13.51 41.79
C LEU A 491 -12.84 -13.27 40.77
N ALA A 492 -14.01 -12.83 41.23
CA ALA A 492 -15.11 -12.39 40.38
C ALA A 492 -14.75 -11.15 39.54
N ALA A 493 -14.04 -10.16 40.12
CA ALA A 493 -13.59 -8.95 39.43
C ALA A 493 -12.50 -9.25 38.37
N LYS A 494 -11.58 -10.19 38.64
CA LYS A 494 -10.59 -10.65 37.66
C LYS A 494 -11.24 -11.43 36.52
N GLY A 495 -12.23 -12.28 36.83
CA GLY A 495 -13.06 -12.95 35.82
C GLY A 495 -13.81 -11.96 34.92
N GLN A 496 -14.40 -10.91 35.52
CA GLN A 496 -15.04 -9.82 34.78
C GLN A 496 -14.06 -9.00 33.94
N LEU A 497 -12.84 -8.75 34.43
CA LEU A 497 -11.81 -8.05 33.67
C LEU A 497 -11.36 -8.83 32.42
N LEU A 498 -11.11 -10.14 32.56
CA LEU A 498 -10.77 -11.00 31.42
C LEU A 498 -11.92 -11.05 30.39
N LYS A 499 -13.17 -11.09 30.86
CA LYS A 499 -14.36 -11.02 29.99
C LYS A 499 -14.46 -9.66 29.26
N LYS A 500 -14.19 -8.55 29.94
CA LYS A 500 -14.17 -7.19 29.36
C LYS A 500 -13.05 -6.99 28.33
N LEU A 501 -11.84 -7.50 28.60
CA LEU A 501 -10.72 -7.42 27.66
C LEU A 501 -11.01 -8.23 26.39
N GLY A 502 -11.56 -9.43 26.53
CA GLY A 502 -11.96 -10.25 25.39
C GLY A 502 -13.06 -9.63 24.52
N SER A 503 -13.93 -8.78 25.08
CA SER A 503 -14.97 -8.06 24.33
C SER A 503 -14.51 -6.79 23.63
N GLN A 504 -13.30 -6.28 23.92
CA GLN A 504 -12.79 -5.03 23.33
C GLN A 504 -11.84 -5.26 22.14
N VAL A 505 -11.44 -6.50 21.88
CA VAL A 505 -10.59 -6.83 20.72
C VAL A 505 -11.47 -6.88 19.46
N PRO A 506 -11.09 -6.17 18.37
CA PRO A 506 -11.84 -6.21 17.11
C PRO A 506 -11.66 -7.56 16.41
N GLY A 507 -12.49 -8.54 16.80
CA GLY A 507 -12.49 -9.92 16.31
C GLY A 507 -12.98 -10.91 17.37
N GLY A 508 -12.91 -12.20 17.07
CA GLY A 508 -13.22 -13.28 18.01
C GLY A 508 -11.95 -13.89 18.61
N ILE A 509 -11.91 -14.02 19.94
CA ILE A 509 -10.90 -14.84 20.63
C ILE A 509 -11.56 -16.15 21.01
N TYR A 510 -10.90 -17.27 20.75
CA TYR A 510 -11.44 -18.58 21.03
C TYR A 510 -10.38 -19.57 21.51
N GLN A 511 -10.85 -20.60 22.22
CA GLN A 511 -10.09 -21.80 22.49
C GLN A 511 -10.82 -22.99 21.86
N TYR A 512 -10.19 -23.60 20.86
CA TYR A 512 -10.75 -24.76 20.16
C TYR A 512 -10.11 -26.04 20.70
N HIS A 513 -10.89 -27.02 21.11
CA HIS A 513 -10.41 -28.27 21.69
C HIS A 513 -10.82 -29.44 20.79
N LEU A 514 -9.85 -30.24 20.37
CA LEU A 514 -10.04 -31.50 19.65
C LEU A 514 -9.63 -32.65 20.56
N ALA A 515 -10.59 -33.46 20.97
CA ALA A 515 -10.36 -34.64 21.77
C ALA A 515 -9.81 -35.80 20.92
N VAL A 516 -9.24 -36.80 21.61
CA VAL A 516 -8.61 -37.98 20.98
C VAL A 516 -9.64 -38.85 20.23
N ASP A 517 -10.90 -38.83 20.66
CA ASP A 517 -12.02 -39.50 19.98
C ASP A 517 -12.50 -38.78 18.71
N GLY A 518 -11.91 -37.62 18.39
CA GLY A 518 -12.26 -36.79 17.24
C GLY A 518 -13.39 -35.80 17.50
N SER A 519 -13.96 -35.76 18.72
CA SER A 519 -14.94 -34.74 19.09
C SER A 519 -14.28 -33.38 19.25
N ALA A 520 -14.95 -32.33 18.79
CA ALA A 520 -14.41 -30.97 18.79
C ALA A 520 -15.41 -29.94 19.31
N ARG A 521 -14.94 -29.06 20.19
CA ARG A 521 -15.75 -28.01 20.83
C ARG A 521 -14.91 -26.78 21.16
N PHE A 522 -15.57 -25.64 21.35
CA PHE A 522 -14.89 -24.47 21.88
C PHE A 522 -14.92 -24.51 23.42
N ARG A 523 -13.77 -24.41 24.09
CA ARG A 523 -13.71 -24.28 25.57
C ARG A 523 -13.96 -22.85 26.04
N TYR A 524 -13.65 -21.89 25.17
CA TYR A 524 -13.86 -20.48 25.40
C TYR A 524 -14.15 -19.81 24.05
N ALA A 525 -15.08 -18.86 24.04
CA ALA A 525 -15.36 -17.99 22.92
C ALA A 525 -15.72 -16.60 23.46
N SER A 526 -15.07 -15.56 22.93
CA SER A 526 -15.40 -14.18 23.31
C SER A 526 -16.73 -13.73 22.71
N ALA A 527 -17.31 -12.64 23.22
CA ALA A 527 -18.51 -12.03 22.63
C ALA A 527 -18.31 -11.69 21.14
N GLY A 528 -17.11 -11.23 20.77
CA GLY A 528 -16.76 -10.97 19.36
C GLY A 528 -16.81 -12.22 18.48
N MET A 529 -16.52 -13.41 19.02
CA MET A 529 -16.69 -14.68 18.28
C MET A 529 -18.17 -14.95 17.98
N CYS A 530 -19.04 -14.76 18.96
CA CYS A 530 -20.50 -14.91 18.81
C CYS A 530 -21.08 -13.92 17.79
N GLU A 531 -20.64 -12.65 17.83
CA GLU A 531 -21.07 -11.59 16.90
C GLU A 531 -20.57 -11.79 15.47
N LEU A 532 -19.36 -12.35 15.33
CA LEU A 532 -18.71 -12.58 14.04
C LEU A 532 -19.30 -13.79 13.32
N PHE A 533 -19.64 -14.85 14.06
CA PHE A 533 -20.29 -16.05 13.50
C PHE A 533 -21.82 -16.04 13.60
N GLU A 534 -22.44 -15.05 14.26
CA GLU A 534 -23.89 -14.96 14.50
C GLU A 534 -24.47 -16.26 15.09
N VAL A 535 -23.86 -16.69 16.19
CA VAL A 535 -24.21 -17.88 16.95
C VAL A 535 -24.24 -17.55 18.44
N GLU A 536 -25.03 -18.31 19.20
CA GLU A 536 -25.09 -18.14 20.65
C GLU A 536 -23.93 -18.86 21.34
N GLU A 537 -23.46 -18.32 22.47
CA GLU A 537 -22.35 -18.88 23.26
C GLU A 537 -22.62 -20.35 23.65
N ALA A 538 -23.87 -20.67 24.00
CA ALA A 538 -24.26 -22.04 24.37
C ALA A 538 -24.06 -23.05 23.21
N GLN A 539 -24.21 -22.61 21.96
CA GLN A 539 -24.01 -23.46 20.78
C GLN A 539 -22.53 -23.73 20.54
N LEU A 540 -21.67 -22.71 20.75
CA LEU A 540 -20.21 -22.81 20.57
C LEU A 540 -19.56 -23.74 21.60
N LEU A 541 -20.00 -23.67 22.86
CA LEU A 541 -19.44 -24.47 23.94
C LEU A 541 -19.83 -25.96 23.85
N GLY A 542 -20.96 -26.26 23.20
CA GLY A 542 -21.47 -27.62 23.02
C GLY A 542 -20.86 -28.36 21.83
N ASP A 543 -20.85 -27.75 20.64
CA ASP A 543 -20.43 -28.40 19.40
C ASP A 543 -19.78 -27.39 18.44
N SER A 544 -18.56 -27.70 17.98
CA SER A 544 -17.86 -26.86 17.01
C SER A 544 -18.51 -26.81 15.63
N GLU A 545 -19.41 -27.75 15.30
CA GLU A 545 -20.12 -27.75 14.02
C GLU A 545 -20.98 -26.50 13.79
N ALA A 546 -21.41 -25.82 14.86
CA ALA A 546 -22.15 -24.57 14.74
C ALA A 546 -21.39 -23.51 13.92
N VAL A 547 -20.06 -23.47 14.05
CA VAL A 547 -19.16 -22.57 13.29
C VAL A 547 -18.82 -23.15 11.93
N LEU A 548 -18.50 -24.45 11.87
CA LEU A 548 -18.11 -25.10 10.61
C LEU A 548 -19.22 -25.06 9.56
N ARG A 549 -20.50 -25.15 9.96
CA ARG A 549 -21.66 -25.01 9.06
C ARG A 549 -21.81 -23.62 8.45
N ARG A 550 -21.19 -22.59 9.03
CA ARG A 550 -21.19 -21.23 8.46
C ARG A 550 -20.11 -21.07 7.39
N ILE A 551 -19.12 -21.97 7.31
CA ILE A 551 -18.08 -21.93 6.28
C ILE A 551 -18.68 -22.36 4.95
N GLN A 552 -18.34 -21.64 3.87
CA GLN A 552 -18.80 -22.00 2.54
C GLN A 552 -18.35 -23.42 2.15
N PRO A 553 -19.19 -24.21 1.45
CA PRO A 553 -18.87 -25.59 1.10
C PRO A 553 -17.53 -25.77 0.36
N ALA A 554 -17.15 -24.79 -0.47
CA ALA A 554 -15.89 -24.80 -1.21
C ALA A 554 -14.65 -24.71 -0.31
N ASP A 555 -14.75 -24.07 0.85
CA ASP A 555 -13.63 -23.86 1.77
C ASP A 555 -13.61 -24.88 2.93
N LEU A 556 -14.75 -25.50 3.25
CA LEU A 556 -14.92 -26.37 4.42
C LEU A 556 -13.94 -27.56 4.45
N ILE A 557 -13.77 -28.26 3.33
CA ILE A 557 -12.89 -29.44 3.25
C ILE A 557 -11.44 -29.03 3.52
N ARG A 558 -11.01 -27.91 2.95
CA ARG A 558 -9.66 -27.35 3.12
C ARG A 558 -9.40 -26.99 4.57
N VAL A 559 -10.30 -26.22 5.17
CA VAL A 559 -10.21 -25.77 6.58
C VAL A 559 -10.14 -26.96 7.54
N ARG A 560 -11.02 -27.97 7.39
CA ARG A 560 -10.97 -29.17 8.24
C ARG A 560 -9.66 -29.93 8.09
N SER A 561 -9.19 -30.09 6.86
CA SER A 561 -7.96 -30.82 6.58
C SER A 561 -6.74 -30.12 7.19
N SER A 562 -6.69 -28.79 7.14
CA SER A 562 -5.57 -28.03 7.72
C SER A 562 -5.60 -27.99 9.25
N ILE A 563 -6.78 -27.98 9.88
CA ILE A 563 -6.90 -28.15 11.34
C ILE A 563 -6.34 -29.51 11.77
N LEU A 564 -6.73 -30.59 11.08
CA LEU A 564 -6.22 -31.95 11.38
C LEU A 564 -4.71 -32.07 11.13
N ALA A 565 -4.18 -31.43 10.10
CA ALA A 565 -2.74 -31.39 9.85
C ALA A 565 -2.00 -30.65 10.98
N SER A 566 -2.53 -29.49 11.40
CA SER A 566 -2.00 -28.74 12.55
C SER A 566 -2.04 -29.59 13.83
N ALA A 567 -3.11 -30.37 14.06
CA ALA A 567 -3.22 -31.25 15.22
C ALA A 567 -2.14 -32.33 15.25
N ARG A 568 -1.86 -32.95 14.09
CA ARG A 568 -0.87 -34.03 13.96
C ARG A 568 0.57 -33.53 14.10
N HIS A 569 0.85 -32.32 13.62
CA HIS A 569 2.21 -31.78 13.57
C HIS A 569 2.50 -30.73 14.66
N LEU A 570 1.49 -30.33 15.44
CA LEU A 570 1.56 -29.25 16.43
C LEU A 570 2.12 -27.94 15.86
N THR A 571 1.79 -27.63 14.61
CA THR A 571 2.19 -26.39 13.94
C THR A 571 1.12 -25.32 14.08
N PRO A 572 1.49 -24.02 14.18
CA PRO A 572 0.53 -22.92 14.13
C PRO A 572 -0.43 -23.07 12.95
N TRP A 573 -1.71 -22.83 13.18
CA TRP A 573 -2.76 -22.90 12.17
C TRP A 573 -3.13 -21.49 11.73
N SER A 574 -3.18 -21.25 10.42
CA SER A 574 -3.61 -19.96 9.87
C SER A 574 -4.32 -20.19 8.54
N GLU A 575 -5.53 -19.66 8.41
CA GLU A 575 -6.38 -19.83 7.24
C GLU A 575 -7.23 -18.59 6.98
N GLU A 576 -7.45 -18.30 5.70
CA GLU A 576 -8.48 -17.38 5.22
C GLU A 576 -9.58 -18.17 4.53
N TYR A 577 -10.83 -17.93 4.91
CA TYR A 577 -11.99 -18.66 4.39
C TYR A 577 -13.25 -17.82 4.39
N ARG A 578 -14.19 -18.22 3.53
CA ARG A 578 -15.49 -17.55 3.41
C ARG A 578 -16.52 -18.18 4.31
N VAL A 579 -17.37 -17.32 4.86
CA VAL A 579 -18.54 -17.73 5.65
C VAL A 579 -19.81 -17.09 5.10
N ASP A 580 -20.92 -17.80 5.24
CA ASP A 580 -22.25 -17.29 4.97
C ASP A 580 -22.98 -17.08 6.30
N LEU A 581 -23.14 -15.81 6.67
CA LEU A 581 -23.78 -15.40 7.91
C LEU A 581 -25.27 -15.09 7.67
N PRO A 582 -26.20 -15.51 8.54
CA PRO A 582 -27.64 -15.30 8.39
C PRO A 582 -28.08 -13.84 8.19
N ARG A 583 -27.44 -12.88 8.88
CA ARG A 583 -27.78 -11.45 8.81
C ARG A 583 -26.82 -10.69 7.92
N LYS A 584 -25.51 -10.88 8.10
CA LYS A 584 -24.48 -10.14 7.35
C LYS A 584 -24.23 -10.67 5.94
N GLY A 585 -24.66 -11.88 5.61
CA GLY A 585 -24.40 -12.52 4.31
C GLY A 585 -22.94 -13.00 4.19
N ALA A 586 -22.46 -13.11 2.95
CA ALA A 586 -21.10 -13.59 2.68
C ALA A 586 -20.02 -12.67 3.27
N ARG A 587 -19.07 -13.24 4.00
CA ARG A 587 -17.92 -12.54 4.60
C ARG A 587 -16.64 -13.34 4.45
N TRP A 588 -15.52 -12.64 4.44
CA TRP A 588 -14.18 -13.21 4.51
C TRP A 588 -13.63 -13.11 5.93
N LEU A 589 -13.19 -14.25 6.47
CA LEU A 589 -12.56 -14.31 7.78
C LEU A 589 -11.12 -14.77 7.66
N SER A 590 -10.26 -14.21 8.50
CA SER A 590 -8.90 -14.69 8.73
C SER A 590 -8.81 -15.22 10.15
N ALA A 591 -8.40 -16.48 10.30
CA ALA A 591 -8.21 -17.11 11.59
C ALA A 591 -6.76 -17.56 11.75
N ALA A 592 -6.20 -17.32 12.93
CA ALA A 592 -4.87 -17.77 13.31
C ALA A 592 -4.89 -18.31 14.73
N SER A 593 -4.25 -19.46 14.97
CA SER A 593 -4.23 -20.10 16.27
C SER A 593 -2.96 -20.92 16.51
N THR A 594 -2.58 -21.03 17.78
CA THR A 594 -1.41 -21.80 18.22
C THR A 594 -1.87 -23.06 18.94
N PRO A 595 -1.46 -24.26 18.49
CA PRO A 595 -1.79 -25.51 19.17
C PRO A 595 -0.97 -25.71 20.45
N GLU A 596 -1.58 -26.38 21.41
CA GLU A 596 -1.01 -26.87 22.65
C GLU A 596 -1.52 -28.30 22.87
N GLN A 597 -0.62 -29.26 23.04
CA GLN A 597 -1.01 -30.62 23.40
C GLN A 597 -1.25 -30.71 24.91
N LEU A 598 -2.41 -31.20 25.30
CA LEU A 598 -2.78 -31.39 26.69
C LEU A 598 -2.28 -32.75 27.22
N ALA A 599 -2.23 -32.91 28.54
CA ALA A 599 -1.74 -34.12 29.20
C ALA A 599 -2.53 -35.40 28.85
N ASP A 600 -3.78 -35.26 28.41
CA ASP A 600 -4.65 -36.34 27.95
C ASP A 600 -4.45 -36.72 26.48
N GLY A 601 -3.47 -36.10 25.80
CA GLY A 601 -3.17 -36.31 24.38
C GLY A 601 -4.05 -35.54 23.41
N SER A 602 -5.06 -34.81 23.90
CA SER A 602 -5.90 -33.93 23.09
C SER A 602 -5.18 -32.63 22.71
N VAL A 603 -5.68 -31.90 21.73
CA VAL A 603 -5.06 -30.64 21.26
C VAL A 603 -6.00 -29.47 21.53
N LEU A 604 -5.45 -28.40 22.10
CA LEU A 604 -6.13 -27.13 22.37
C LEU A 604 -5.47 -26.03 21.55
N TRP A 605 -6.23 -25.28 20.78
CA TRP A 605 -5.73 -24.12 20.05
C TRP A 605 -6.21 -22.85 20.72
N HIS A 606 -5.28 -21.92 20.98
CA HIS A 606 -5.60 -20.56 21.39
C HIS A 606 -5.56 -19.68 20.15
N GLY A 607 -6.70 -19.12 19.77
CA GLY A 607 -6.88 -18.51 18.45
C GLY A 607 -7.59 -17.17 18.46
N PHE A 608 -7.34 -16.44 17.38
CA PHE A 608 -7.99 -15.19 17.05
C PHE A 608 -8.57 -15.30 15.63
N VAL A 609 -9.72 -14.68 15.41
CA VAL A 609 -10.36 -14.58 14.09
C VAL A 609 -10.86 -13.16 13.88
N SER A 610 -10.61 -12.60 12.70
CA SER A 610 -11.08 -11.26 12.31
C SER A 610 -11.79 -11.28 10.97
N ASP A 611 -12.73 -10.35 10.80
CA ASP A 611 -13.35 -10.07 9.51
C ASP A 611 -12.38 -9.27 8.65
N ILE A 612 -12.05 -9.80 7.47
CA ILE A 612 -11.15 -9.18 6.49
C ILE A 612 -11.89 -8.86 5.19
N THR A 613 -13.22 -8.80 5.21
CA THR A 613 -14.04 -8.55 4.02
C THR A 613 -13.70 -7.22 3.35
N ASP A 614 -13.58 -6.14 4.12
CA ASP A 614 -13.20 -4.83 3.59
C ASP A 614 -11.80 -4.86 2.98
N LEU A 615 -10.85 -5.57 3.62
CA LEU A 615 -9.49 -5.74 3.11
C LEU A 615 -9.50 -6.50 1.77
N LYS A 616 -10.29 -7.58 1.65
CA LYS A 616 -10.44 -8.33 0.40
C LYS A 616 -11.14 -7.53 -0.70
N ARG A 617 -12.14 -6.71 -0.34
CA ARG A 617 -12.78 -5.80 -1.31
C ARG A 617 -11.80 -4.77 -1.85
N VAL A 618 -10.99 -4.17 -0.97
CA VAL A 618 -9.93 -3.23 -1.37
C VAL A 618 -8.86 -3.94 -2.21
N GLU A 619 -8.48 -5.17 -1.87
CA GLU A 619 -7.55 -5.99 -2.67
C GLU A 619 -8.09 -6.26 -4.08
N GLU A 620 -9.37 -6.63 -4.20
CA GLU A 620 -10.05 -6.84 -5.48
C GLU A 620 -10.22 -5.54 -6.27
N GLU A 621 -10.57 -4.42 -5.61
CA GLU A 621 -10.63 -3.08 -6.23
C GLU A 621 -9.24 -2.66 -6.75
N LEU A 622 -8.17 -2.84 -5.97
CA LEU A 622 -6.80 -2.57 -6.39
C LEU A 622 -6.38 -3.47 -7.56
N ARG A 623 -6.79 -4.74 -7.54
CA ARG A 623 -6.51 -5.68 -8.63
C ARG A 623 -7.24 -5.29 -9.90
N ALA A 624 -8.50 -4.86 -9.81
CA ALA A 624 -9.29 -4.34 -10.92
C ALA A 624 -8.62 -3.07 -11.49
N LEU A 625 -8.27 -2.10 -10.65
CA LEU A 625 -7.55 -0.88 -11.06
C LEU A 625 -6.18 -1.15 -11.70
N SER A 626 -5.55 -2.28 -11.37
CA SER A 626 -4.26 -2.67 -11.96
C SER A 626 -4.41 -3.27 -13.37
N VAL A 627 -5.59 -3.77 -13.78
CA VAL A 627 -5.78 -4.48 -15.05
C VAL A 627 -6.83 -3.89 -15.97
N THR A 628 -7.71 -3.00 -15.48
CA THR A 628 -8.71 -2.29 -16.28
C THR A 628 -8.44 -0.80 -16.37
N ASP A 629 -8.98 -0.16 -17.42
CA ASP A 629 -9.02 1.27 -17.60
C ASP A 629 -10.19 1.86 -16.80
N VAL A 630 -9.89 2.79 -15.89
CA VAL A 630 -10.86 3.34 -14.92
C VAL A 630 -12.02 4.07 -15.60
N LEU A 631 -11.78 4.65 -16.77
CA LEU A 631 -12.80 5.43 -17.47
C LEU A 631 -13.80 4.54 -18.22
N THR A 632 -13.28 3.53 -18.94
CA THR A 632 -14.08 2.75 -19.91
C THR A 632 -14.46 1.35 -19.44
N GLY A 633 -13.84 0.84 -18.36
CA GLY A 633 -14.02 -0.53 -17.88
C GLY A 633 -13.36 -1.61 -18.75
N ALA A 634 -12.81 -1.24 -19.92
CA ALA A 634 -12.04 -2.14 -20.77
C ALA A 634 -10.72 -2.55 -20.09
N TYR A 635 -10.09 -3.64 -20.51
CA TYR A 635 -8.76 -3.99 -19.99
C TYR A 635 -7.72 -2.94 -20.38
N ASN A 636 -6.73 -2.71 -19.53
CA ASN A 636 -5.70 -1.71 -19.79
C ASN A 636 -4.55 -2.27 -20.64
N ARG A 637 -3.62 -1.40 -21.04
CA ARG A 637 -2.44 -1.76 -21.85
C ARG A 637 -1.59 -2.88 -21.22
N ARG A 638 -1.48 -2.92 -19.89
CA ARG A 638 -0.70 -3.95 -19.19
C ARG A 638 -1.33 -5.33 -19.36
N TYR A 639 -2.63 -5.43 -19.11
CA TYR A 639 -3.36 -6.69 -19.29
C TYR A 639 -3.32 -7.18 -20.74
N PHE A 640 -3.44 -6.26 -21.71
CA PHE A 640 -3.25 -6.57 -23.13
C PHE A 640 -1.90 -7.28 -23.39
N GLN A 641 -0.80 -6.71 -22.88
CA GLN A 641 0.55 -7.28 -23.08
C GLN A 641 0.66 -8.66 -22.45
N ASP A 642 0.22 -8.82 -21.19
CA ASP A 642 0.26 -10.09 -20.47
C ASP A 642 -0.55 -11.17 -21.21
N ARG A 643 -1.75 -10.81 -21.69
CA ARG A 643 -2.63 -11.72 -22.42
C ARG A 643 -2.07 -12.11 -23.79
N MET A 644 -1.53 -11.16 -24.55
CA MET A 644 -0.87 -11.44 -25.83
C MET A 644 0.31 -12.38 -25.64
N GLN A 645 1.14 -12.14 -24.61
CA GLN A 645 2.28 -13.00 -24.32
C GLN A 645 1.84 -14.42 -23.93
N ALA A 646 0.75 -14.55 -23.18
CA ALA A 646 0.17 -15.85 -22.84
C ALA A 646 -0.38 -16.61 -24.07
N GLU A 647 -1.10 -15.92 -24.96
CA GLU A 647 -1.64 -16.54 -26.19
C GLU A 647 -0.54 -16.93 -27.18
N LEU A 648 0.50 -16.09 -27.36
CA LEU A 648 1.65 -16.48 -28.19
C LEU A 648 2.36 -17.72 -27.65
N LYS A 649 2.59 -17.81 -26.33
CA LYS A 649 3.15 -19.02 -25.70
C LYS A 649 2.25 -20.25 -25.84
N ARG A 650 0.94 -20.06 -25.92
CA ARG A 650 -0.02 -21.15 -26.15
C ARG A 650 0.05 -21.63 -27.60
N ILE A 651 0.07 -20.71 -28.56
CA ILE A 651 0.11 -21.00 -29.99
C ILE A 651 1.44 -21.62 -30.39
N ASP A 652 2.55 -21.16 -29.81
CA ASP A 652 3.87 -21.75 -30.03
C ASP A 652 3.93 -23.24 -29.59
N ARG A 653 3.17 -23.59 -28.54
CA ARG A 653 3.11 -24.97 -28.00
C ARG A 653 2.10 -25.88 -28.71
N HIS A 654 0.94 -25.35 -29.10
CA HIS A 654 -0.20 -26.16 -29.54
C HIS A 654 -0.69 -25.85 -30.95
N GLY A 655 -0.08 -24.87 -31.62
CA GLY A 655 -0.63 -24.25 -32.82
C GLY A 655 -1.92 -23.48 -32.54
N GLY A 656 -2.44 -22.81 -33.55
CA GLY A 656 -3.69 -22.05 -33.46
C GLY A 656 -3.69 -20.83 -34.35
N ASN A 657 -4.84 -20.13 -34.37
CA ASN A 657 -4.94 -18.83 -35.02
C ASN A 657 -5.09 -17.76 -33.94
N LEU A 658 -4.56 -16.57 -34.20
CA LEU A 658 -4.73 -15.39 -33.37
C LEU A 658 -4.79 -14.20 -34.30
N SER A 659 -5.79 -13.35 -34.08
CA SER A 659 -5.88 -12.06 -34.76
C SER A 659 -6.08 -10.96 -33.73
N ILE A 660 -5.62 -9.77 -34.06
CA ILE A 660 -5.92 -8.54 -33.34
C ILE A 660 -6.64 -7.57 -34.26
N ILE A 661 -7.51 -6.77 -33.67
CA ILE A 661 -8.22 -5.68 -34.33
C ILE A 661 -7.88 -4.42 -33.54
N MET A 662 -7.13 -3.50 -34.16
CA MET A 662 -6.94 -2.17 -33.59
C MET A 662 -8.00 -1.24 -34.14
N LEU A 663 -8.51 -0.37 -33.27
CA LEU A 663 -9.50 0.64 -33.65
C LEU A 663 -9.17 1.98 -32.98
N ASP A 664 -9.38 3.05 -33.73
CA ASP A 664 -9.15 4.42 -33.30
C ASP A 664 -10.37 5.28 -33.65
N ILE A 665 -10.85 6.05 -32.67
CA ILE A 665 -12.05 6.88 -32.84
C ILE A 665 -11.74 8.07 -33.74
N ASP A 666 -12.47 8.17 -34.84
CA ASP A 666 -12.26 9.21 -35.82
C ASP A 666 -12.59 10.59 -35.24
N HIS A 667 -11.68 11.54 -35.42
CA HIS A 667 -11.86 12.94 -35.01
C HIS A 667 -12.11 13.12 -33.50
N PHE A 668 -11.67 12.20 -32.64
CA PHE A 668 -11.91 12.28 -31.20
C PHE A 668 -11.41 13.60 -30.59
N LYS A 669 -10.24 14.10 -31.01
CA LYS A 669 -9.76 15.43 -30.61
C LYS A 669 -10.77 16.55 -30.91
N ARG A 670 -11.42 16.54 -32.09
CA ARG A 670 -12.44 17.56 -32.44
C ARG A 670 -13.68 17.44 -31.57
N ILE A 671 -14.04 16.23 -31.15
CA ILE A 671 -15.14 16.01 -30.20
C ILE A 671 -14.77 16.65 -28.85
N ASN A 672 -13.58 16.39 -28.33
CA ASN A 672 -13.09 17.03 -27.10
C ASN A 672 -13.03 18.55 -27.20
N ASP A 673 -12.50 19.07 -28.31
CA ASP A 673 -12.34 20.52 -28.52
C ASP A 673 -13.71 21.23 -28.63
N ARG A 674 -14.74 20.55 -29.16
CA ARG A 674 -16.08 21.14 -29.39
C ARG A 674 -17.04 20.95 -28.22
N PHE A 675 -17.05 19.78 -27.59
CA PHE A 675 -18.04 19.42 -26.56
C PHE A 675 -17.43 19.30 -25.16
N GLY A 676 -16.11 19.46 -25.05
CA GLY A 676 -15.36 19.33 -23.79
C GLY A 676 -14.98 17.89 -23.46
N HIS A 677 -14.02 17.75 -22.55
CA HIS A 677 -13.49 16.43 -22.15
C HIS A 677 -14.54 15.51 -21.54
N ALA A 678 -15.53 16.04 -20.81
CA ALA A 678 -16.61 15.23 -20.24
C ALA A 678 -17.47 14.53 -21.31
N ALA A 679 -17.70 15.18 -22.45
CA ALA A 679 -18.41 14.58 -23.58
C ALA A 679 -17.53 13.53 -24.30
N GLY A 680 -16.23 13.79 -24.43
CA GLY A 680 -15.29 12.77 -24.93
C GLY A 680 -15.24 11.52 -24.04
N ASP A 681 -15.27 11.70 -22.72
CA ASP A 681 -15.35 10.61 -21.76
C ASP A 681 -16.63 9.78 -21.92
N GLN A 682 -17.78 10.43 -22.19
CA GLN A 682 -19.03 9.75 -22.51
C GLN A 682 -18.93 8.97 -23.82
N VAL A 683 -18.28 9.53 -24.85
CA VAL A 683 -18.05 8.82 -26.12
C VAL A 683 -17.21 7.56 -25.90
N LEU A 684 -16.13 7.65 -25.15
CA LEU A 684 -15.27 6.50 -24.84
C LEU A 684 -16.03 5.40 -24.08
N LYS A 685 -16.86 5.78 -23.09
CA LYS A 685 -17.71 4.83 -22.36
C LYS A 685 -18.73 4.15 -23.25
N ALA A 686 -19.45 4.93 -24.06
CA ALA A 686 -20.48 4.43 -24.95
C ALA A 686 -19.95 3.45 -25.99
N ILE A 687 -18.77 3.74 -26.56
CA ILE A 687 -18.07 2.87 -27.51
C ILE A 687 -17.61 1.58 -26.82
N SER A 688 -16.99 1.71 -25.63
CA SER A 688 -16.50 0.58 -24.87
C SER A 688 -17.62 -0.43 -24.56
N GLU A 689 -18.77 0.09 -24.09
CA GLU A 689 -19.94 -0.72 -23.77
C GLU A 689 -20.52 -1.41 -25.02
N LYS A 690 -20.57 -0.69 -26.15
CA LYS A 690 -21.10 -1.23 -27.41
C LYS A 690 -20.24 -2.34 -28.00
N ILE A 691 -18.91 -2.17 -27.97
CA ILE A 691 -17.97 -3.17 -28.45
C ILE A 691 -18.03 -4.40 -27.53
N SER A 692 -17.99 -4.19 -26.21
CA SER A 692 -18.01 -5.29 -25.23
C SER A 692 -19.23 -6.21 -25.39
N GLN A 693 -20.41 -5.67 -25.71
CA GLN A 693 -21.63 -6.45 -25.96
C GLN A 693 -21.58 -7.32 -27.23
N ARG A 694 -20.68 -7.03 -28.17
CA ARG A 694 -20.53 -7.77 -29.43
C ARG A 694 -19.45 -8.85 -29.40
N LEU A 695 -18.56 -8.79 -28.42
CA LEU A 695 -17.43 -9.69 -28.28
C LEU A 695 -17.82 -10.97 -27.55
N ARG A 696 -17.10 -12.07 -27.84
CA ARG A 696 -17.29 -13.37 -27.17
C ARG A 696 -16.55 -13.36 -25.82
N SER A 697 -16.85 -14.34 -24.97
CA SER A 697 -16.16 -14.50 -23.68
C SER A 697 -14.64 -14.69 -23.80
N ASP A 698 -14.17 -15.24 -24.92
CA ASP A 698 -12.76 -15.51 -25.16
C ASP A 698 -12.01 -14.31 -25.77
N ASP A 699 -12.75 -13.37 -26.37
CA ASP A 699 -12.20 -12.16 -26.95
C ASP A 699 -11.84 -11.19 -25.83
N VAL A 700 -10.72 -10.48 -25.98
CA VAL A 700 -10.25 -9.53 -24.97
C VAL A 700 -10.27 -8.14 -25.53
N PHE A 701 -11.07 -7.27 -24.89
CA PHE A 701 -11.18 -5.87 -25.26
C PHE A 701 -10.33 -4.99 -24.35
N CYS A 702 -9.44 -4.21 -24.96
CA CYS A 702 -8.50 -3.36 -24.25
C CYS A 702 -8.54 -1.92 -24.75
N ARG A 703 -8.25 -0.98 -23.87
CA ARG A 703 -7.90 0.41 -24.21
C ARG A 703 -6.41 0.63 -24.00
N LEU A 704 -5.71 1.04 -25.06
CA LEU A 704 -4.26 1.23 -25.03
C LEU A 704 -3.86 2.62 -24.54
N GLY A 705 -4.73 3.62 -24.78
CA GLY A 705 -4.57 5.00 -24.32
C GLY A 705 -5.33 5.98 -25.23
N GLY A 706 -5.72 7.14 -24.72
CA GLY A 706 -6.44 8.15 -25.54
C GLY A 706 -7.71 7.59 -26.17
N GLU A 707 -7.80 7.68 -27.51
CA GLU A 707 -8.88 7.12 -28.33
C GLU A 707 -8.61 5.73 -28.94
N GLU A 708 -7.51 5.07 -28.55
CA GLU A 708 -7.06 3.81 -29.15
C GLU A 708 -7.53 2.59 -28.34
N PHE A 709 -8.20 1.66 -29.03
CA PHE A 709 -8.63 0.38 -28.47
C PHE A 709 -8.13 -0.80 -29.30
N MET A 710 -8.13 -1.96 -28.67
CA MET A 710 -7.64 -3.21 -29.23
C MET A 710 -8.58 -4.35 -28.86
N VAL A 711 -8.85 -5.23 -29.81
CA VAL A 711 -9.53 -6.50 -29.59
C VAL A 711 -8.56 -7.62 -29.90
N VAL A 712 -8.29 -8.49 -28.92
CA VAL A 712 -7.56 -9.74 -29.11
C VAL A 712 -8.57 -10.84 -29.37
N CYS A 713 -8.41 -11.57 -30.47
CA CYS A 713 -9.34 -12.62 -30.91
C CYS A 713 -8.63 -13.99 -30.95
N PRO A 714 -8.51 -14.71 -29.81
CA PRO A 714 -7.92 -16.04 -29.78
C PRO A 714 -8.70 -17.03 -30.66
N GLY A 715 -7.98 -17.94 -31.34
CA GLY A 715 -8.59 -18.95 -32.22
C GLY A 715 -9.16 -18.40 -33.53
N THR A 716 -9.03 -17.10 -33.79
CA THR A 716 -9.66 -16.42 -34.93
C THR A 716 -8.66 -16.19 -36.06
N ARG A 717 -9.09 -16.38 -37.31
CA ARG A 717 -8.29 -16.07 -38.53
C ARG A 717 -8.59 -14.66 -39.04
N GLY A 718 -7.68 -14.08 -39.82
CA GLY A 718 -7.82 -12.72 -40.37
C GLY A 718 -9.15 -12.44 -41.07
N GLY A 719 -9.65 -13.37 -41.89
CA GLY A 719 -10.95 -13.21 -42.55
C GLY A 719 -12.14 -13.15 -41.57
N GLN A 720 -12.08 -13.88 -40.45
CA GLN A 720 -13.11 -13.83 -39.41
C GLN A 720 -12.98 -12.56 -38.56
N ALA A 721 -11.76 -12.14 -38.25
CA ALA A 721 -11.49 -10.88 -37.57
C ALA A 721 -11.97 -9.68 -38.41
N TYR A 722 -11.84 -9.76 -39.74
CA TYR A 722 -12.38 -8.76 -40.67
C TYR A 722 -13.89 -8.65 -40.61
N GLN A 723 -14.62 -9.78 -40.59
CA GLN A 723 -16.08 -9.76 -40.42
C GLN A 723 -16.50 -9.20 -39.06
N LEU A 724 -15.77 -9.53 -37.99
CA LEU A 724 -16.01 -8.97 -36.67
C LEU A 724 -15.79 -7.44 -36.68
N ALA A 725 -14.69 -6.95 -37.24
CA ALA A 725 -14.41 -5.52 -37.34
C ALA A 725 -15.47 -4.77 -38.16
N LEU A 726 -15.98 -5.34 -39.25
CA LEU A 726 -17.09 -4.75 -40.02
C LEU A 726 -18.35 -4.62 -39.17
N SER A 727 -18.69 -5.67 -38.41
CA SER A 727 -19.84 -5.66 -37.51
C SER A 727 -19.68 -4.64 -36.38
N LEU A 728 -18.48 -4.52 -35.81
CA LEU A 728 -18.16 -3.51 -34.80
C LEU A 728 -18.32 -2.10 -35.37
N ARG A 729 -17.76 -1.83 -36.55
CA ARG A 729 -17.90 -0.53 -37.24
C ARG A 729 -19.36 -0.14 -37.45
N GLU A 730 -20.17 -1.03 -38.02
CA GLU A 730 -21.60 -0.77 -38.22
C GLU A 730 -22.35 -0.57 -36.89
N GLY A 731 -21.95 -1.29 -35.85
CA GLY A 731 -22.47 -1.13 -34.51
C GLY A 731 -22.19 0.26 -33.91
N LEU A 732 -20.99 0.79 -34.13
CA LEU A 732 -20.59 2.13 -33.67
C LEU A 732 -21.28 3.24 -34.47
N ARG A 733 -21.31 3.11 -35.80
CA ARG A 733 -21.92 4.12 -36.68
C ARG A 733 -23.40 4.37 -36.40
N ASN A 734 -24.11 3.34 -35.94
CA ASN A 734 -25.54 3.42 -35.61
C ASN A 734 -25.82 3.84 -34.15
N GLN A 735 -24.78 4.17 -33.37
CA GLN A 735 -24.92 4.56 -31.98
C GLN A 735 -25.16 6.06 -31.86
N VAL A 736 -26.26 6.43 -31.18
CA VAL A 736 -26.50 7.81 -30.75
C VAL A 736 -25.87 7.97 -29.37
N ILE A 737 -24.98 8.94 -29.22
CA ILE A 737 -24.30 9.25 -27.96
C ILE A 737 -24.87 10.56 -27.44
N GLU A 738 -25.47 10.49 -26.25
CA GLU A 738 -26.07 11.66 -25.61
C GLU A 738 -25.01 12.75 -25.38
N GLY A 739 -25.34 14.01 -25.70
CA GLY A 739 -24.41 15.14 -25.58
C GLY A 739 -23.48 15.37 -26.79
N VAL A 740 -23.53 14.53 -27.82
CA VAL A 740 -22.74 14.70 -29.06
C VAL A 740 -23.67 14.73 -30.28
N ASP A 741 -23.74 15.89 -30.95
CA ASP A 741 -24.65 16.14 -32.09
C ASP A 741 -24.13 15.62 -33.45
N GLN A 742 -23.23 14.63 -33.44
CA GLN A 742 -22.61 14.05 -34.62
C GLN A 742 -22.47 12.53 -34.51
N VAL A 743 -22.47 11.85 -35.66
CA VAL A 743 -22.16 10.41 -35.73
C VAL A 743 -20.69 10.20 -35.37
N VAL A 744 -20.43 9.28 -34.44
CA VAL A 744 -19.08 8.87 -34.07
C VAL A 744 -18.71 7.63 -34.86
N THR A 745 -17.58 7.71 -35.56
CA THR A 745 -17.04 6.62 -36.39
C THR A 745 -15.67 6.21 -35.88
N ALA A 746 -15.18 5.06 -36.35
CA ALA A 746 -13.84 4.60 -36.04
C ALA A 746 -13.17 3.96 -37.25
N SER A 747 -11.85 4.03 -37.27
CA SER A 747 -10.98 3.42 -38.27
C SER A 747 -10.36 2.15 -37.70
N PHE A 748 -10.44 1.04 -38.43
CA PHE A 748 -10.03 -0.29 -37.97
C PHE A 748 -8.90 -0.87 -38.82
N GLY A 749 -7.91 -1.47 -38.16
CA GLY A 749 -6.82 -2.22 -38.77
C GLY A 749 -6.70 -3.61 -38.17
N ILE A 750 -6.46 -4.62 -39.00
CA ILE A 750 -6.44 -6.03 -38.59
C ILE A 750 -5.07 -6.64 -38.88
N ALA A 751 -4.59 -7.44 -37.93
CA ALA A 751 -3.40 -8.26 -38.12
C ALA A 751 -3.63 -9.66 -37.56
N SER A 752 -3.27 -10.70 -38.33
CA SER A 752 -3.19 -12.08 -37.84
C SER A 752 -1.75 -12.45 -37.55
N TRP A 753 -1.58 -13.29 -36.53
CA TRP A 753 -0.27 -13.78 -36.12
C TRP A 753 0.32 -14.67 -37.22
N ARG A 754 1.59 -14.43 -37.55
CA ARG A 754 2.39 -15.23 -38.47
C ARG A 754 3.45 -16.02 -37.70
N ALA A 755 3.80 -17.20 -38.21
CA ALA A 755 4.79 -18.05 -37.56
C ALA A 755 6.14 -17.30 -37.37
N GLY A 756 6.66 -17.28 -36.14
CA GLY A 756 7.88 -16.57 -35.78
C GLY A 756 7.72 -15.05 -35.56
N GLU A 757 6.51 -14.52 -35.68
CA GLU A 757 6.19 -13.11 -35.47
C GLU A 757 6.01 -12.80 -33.97
N GLY A 758 6.65 -11.72 -33.49
CA GLY A 758 6.48 -11.19 -32.14
C GLY A 758 5.27 -10.23 -32.03
N ILE A 759 4.91 -9.87 -30.80
CA ILE A 759 3.79 -8.97 -30.49
C ILE A 759 3.97 -7.61 -31.21
N ASP A 760 5.17 -7.04 -31.18
CA ASP A 760 5.45 -5.70 -31.72
C ASP A 760 5.24 -5.61 -33.24
N THR A 761 5.64 -6.65 -33.98
CA THR A 761 5.45 -6.70 -35.44
C THR A 761 3.98 -6.83 -35.80
N MET A 762 3.22 -7.65 -35.05
CA MET A 762 1.78 -7.81 -35.24
C MET A 762 1.03 -6.50 -34.96
N LEU A 763 1.43 -5.77 -33.90
CA LEU A 763 0.91 -4.44 -33.57
C LEU A 763 1.20 -3.42 -34.68
N LEU A 764 2.43 -3.37 -35.20
CA LEU A 764 2.83 -2.43 -36.25
C LEU A 764 1.98 -2.59 -37.52
N ARG A 765 1.61 -3.82 -37.87
CA ARG A 765 0.73 -4.11 -39.00
C ARG A 765 -0.71 -3.67 -38.75
N ALA A 766 -1.24 -3.90 -37.55
CA ALA A 766 -2.56 -3.42 -37.17
C ALA A 766 -2.61 -1.87 -37.20
N ASP A 767 -1.56 -1.21 -36.73
CA ASP A 767 -1.39 0.25 -36.80
C ASP A 767 -1.33 0.79 -38.22
N SER A 768 -0.55 0.13 -39.07
CA SER A 768 -0.50 0.45 -40.51
C SER A 768 -1.88 0.32 -41.15
N GLY A 769 -2.69 -0.65 -40.72
CA GLY A 769 -4.09 -0.82 -41.15
C GLY A 769 -4.99 0.34 -40.71
N VAL A 770 -4.93 0.75 -39.43
CA VAL A 770 -5.69 1.92 -38.93
C VAL A 770 -5.26 3.19 -39.66
N TYR A 771 -3.97 3.36 -39.90
CA TYR A 771 -3.45 4.50 -40.64
C TYR A 771 -3.97 4.53 -42.09
N ALA A 772 -3.94 3.40 -42.80
CA ALA A 772 -4.51 3.27 -44.13
C ALA A 772 -6.03 3.57 -44.14
N ALA A 773 -6.76 3.09 -43.13
CA ALA A 773 -8.19 3.38 -42.96
C ALA A 773 -8.45 4.89 -42.85
N LYS A 774 -7.62 5.58 -42.06
CA LYS A 774 -7.71 7.03 -41.87
C LYS A 774 -7.39 7.82 -43.14
N GLN A 775 -6.42 7.37 -43.93
CA GLN A 775 -6.07 8.00 -45.21
C GLN A 775 -7.14 7.78 -46.27
N ALA A 776 -7.74 6.59 -46.33
CA ALA A 776 -8.74 6.22 -47.32
C ALA A 776 -10.17 6.69 -46.97
N GLY A 777 -10.30 7.70 -46.11
CA GLY A 777 -11.55 8.39 -45.82
C GLY A 777 -12.19 8.09 -44.47
N ARG A 778 -11.53 7.34 -43.57
CA ARG A 778 -12.04 6.97 -42.23
C ARG A 778 -13.32 6.12 -42.29
N ASP A 779 -13.91 5.78 -41.12
CA ASP A 779 -15.11 4.95 -41.00
C ASP A 779 -15.05 3.65 -41.83
N ARG A 780 -13.94 2.93 -41.70
CA ARG A 780 -13.68 1.73 -42.49
C ARG A 780 -12.78 0.74 -41.80
N VAL A 781 -12.82 -0.47 -42.33
CA VAL A 781 -11.98 -1.59 -41.91
C VAL A 781 -11.01 -1.87 -43.04
N GLU A 782 -9.72 -1.71 -42.76
CA GLU A 782 -8.68 -2.15 -43.69
C GLU A 782 -8.40 -3.63 -43.48
N PRO A 783 -8.48 -4.45 -44.55
CA PRO A 783 -8.17 -5.87 -44.46
C PRO A 783 -6.69 -6.07 -44.15
N GLU A 784 -6.36 -7.27 -43.67
CA GLU A 784 -4.97 -7.66 -43.41
C GLU A 784 -4.13 -7.50 -44.69
N GLN A 785 -3.11 -6.64 -44.64
CA GLN A 785 -2.13 -6.52 -45.73
C GLN A 785 -1.27 -7.79 -45.76
N LEU A 786 -1.30 -8.51 -46.88
CA LEU A 786 -0.58 -9.77 -47.09
C LEU A 786 0.95 -9.56 -47.00
#